data_AF-A0A1C4K517-F1
#
_entry.id   AF-A0A1C4K517-F1
#
_cell.length_a   1.000
_cell.length_b   1.000
_cell.length_c   1.000
_cell.angle_alpha   90.00
_cell.angle_beta   90.00
_cell.angle_gamma   90.00
#
_symmetry.space_group_name_H-M   'P 1'
#
loop_
_entity.id
_entity.type
_entity.pdbx_description
1 polymer ?
#
loop_
_entity_poly.entity_id
_entity_poly.type
_entity_poly.pdbx_seq_one_letter_code
_entity_poly.pdbx_strand_id
1 'polypeptide(L)'
;MTEDLVPSLGRWRLWEQFALRGPGFPAEGVLRLAPAGLAAAADKFAAAEPLDGDRWQDFARLFADAAVETAHTLQDIARTPSFREAVAWQNRPVLTSGIAPFLRWTPGVDKRSSMPRQREELVAHYWQRFCVKNDTIGFFGPVGWGRWDRDTPGVAVDPGSGLIADSQVYWASWGIDALARTLDADPGLREWIAPRRIPFVALDGDRVRVPGRRPVTVPAGTAAVLARCDGVRPAREIAAAFPGTDVDAVLADLVARRWVVWRLEVPAGTHPDRALRAWLGTVGAPEPRRRGLRALDLLEQGRARVAAARTEDTLVAAMADLERDFTGLTETAAVREKSASTAPCRALVYSDTRRSATARLGPAVLDALAPLRLLMDSAGWLTSRLAATVTAEADRVHAALAAEGPVDLAAFWFACLPVLHGAARAAASDLQADFAARWRRVLALPGDARRVRVRSADIEEAVRAEFGSSGGGWTAARYLSPDVMIAADGAEAVARGDFTLVLGELHLAANTLGASLFTHQHPDIGELFRLTDRDHPGPRLLPLLPKEHRSRLSVRVRHALVRPEDHQVALADFTADPARPRAVRSADATVERDGGELVVRLPDGSRFPAVDVFSHVLTTLAMDLFQPLPPADHTPRVTVDRLVVARETWRVPAARAEFADDKDEARRFVRARHWGAALGLPRYVFVVSPTESRPFYVDFDSPVYVTILAKALRRLARTGPEATVTFTEMLPSPEQTWLTDDAGRRYTSELRFVAFDTEPAP
;
A
#
# COMPACT_ATOMS: atom_id res chain seq x y z
N MET A 1 -0.05 31.88 -14.37
CA MET A 1 -0.52 30.71 -15.12
C MET A 1 0.64 30.26 -15.98
N THR A 2 1.49 29.38 -15.46
CA THR A 2 2.49 28.66 -16.25
C THR A 2 1.72 27.71 -17.16
N GLU A 3 2.04 27.68 -18.46
CA GLU A 3 1.51 26.64 -19.35
C GLU A 3 2.15 25.31 -18.93
N ASP A 4 1.43 24.52 -18.15
CA ASP A 4 1.91 23.24 -17.66
C ASP A 4 2.33 22.34 -18.84
N LEU A 5 3.48 21.68 -18.69
CA LEU A 5 3.89 20.62 -19.61
C LEU A 5 2.85 19.50 -19.53
N VAL A 6 2.38 19.01 -20.68
CA VAL A 6 1.63 17.74 -20.73
C VAL A 6 2.68 16.64 -20.95
N PRO A 7 3.18 15.99 -19.88
CA PRO A 7 4.24 15.00 -20.00
C PRO A 7 3.76 13.75 -20.75
N SER A 8 4.53 13.28 -21.72
CA SER A 8 4.20 12.09 -22.50
C SER A 8 5.46 11.29 -22.84
N LEU A 9 5.35 9.98 -22.77
CA LEU A 9 6.36 9.00 -23.18
C LEU A 9 5.80 8.14 -24.31
N GLY A 10 5.45 8.77 -25.44
CA GLY A 10 4.75 8.14 -26.55
C GLY A 10 3.25 7.97 -26.25
N ARG A 11 2.71 6.75 -26.33
CA ARG A 11 1.29 6.49 -26.01
C ARG A 11 0.93 6.70 -24.53
N TRP A 12 1.94 6.70 -23.66
CA TRP A 12 1.75 6.89 -22.22
C TRP A 12 1.76 8.37 -21.87
N ARG A 13 0.58 8.94 -21.60
CA ARG A 13 0.49 10.27 -21.01
C ARG A 13 0.72 10.15 -19.51
N LEU A 14 1.66 10.91 -18.97
CA LEU A 14 1.78 11.03 -17.51
C LEU A 14 0.78 12.10 -17.03
N TRP A 15 0.29 11.95 -15.82
CA TRP A 15 -0.41 13.04 -15.14
C TRP A 15 0.53 14.22 -14.93
N GLU A 16 0.00 15.44 -15.00
CA GLU A 16 0.72 16.69 -14.79
C GLU A 16 1.24 16.83 -13.35
N GLN A 17 0.76 15.95 -12.46
CA GLN A 17 1.13 15.89 -11.06
C GLN A 17 1.58 14.49 -10.66
N PHE A 18 2.37 14.45 -9.60
CA PHE A 18 2.86 13.22 -8.99
C PHE A 18 2.89 13.35 -7.47
N ALA A 19 2.78 12.22 -6.76
CA ALA A 19 3.03 12.23 -5.32
C ALA A 19 4.54 12.15 -5.05
N LEU A 20 4.98 12.96 -4.09
CA LEU A 20 6.35 12.99 -3.57
C LEU A 20 6.35 12.28 -2.22
N ARG A 21 6.83 11.05 -2.17
CA ARG A 21 6.91 10.25 -0.95
C ARG A 21 8.31 10.38 -0.35
N GLY A 22 8.39 10.54 0.96
CA GLY A 22 9.67 10.59 1.67
C GLY A 22 9.48 10.38 3.16
N PRO A 23 10.55 10.12 3.92
CA PRO A 23 10.50 9.98 5.37
C PRO A 23 10.21 11.34 6.02
N GLY A 24 9.86 11.34 7.31
CA GLY A 24 9.80 12.58 8.08
C GLY A 24 11.09 12.96 8.80
N PHE A 25 12.15 12.15 8.69
CA PHE A 25 13.46 12.44 9.27
C PHE A 25 14.54 12.50 8.17
N PRO A 26 15.56 13.36 8.32
CA PRO A 26 16.61 13.52 7.32
C PRO A 26 17.39 12.24 7.04
N ALA A 27 17.82 12.07 5.79
CA ALA A 27 18.57 10.89 5.34
C ALA A 27 19.93 10.76 6.05
N GLU A 28 20.60 11.89 6.33
CA GLU A 28 21.86 11.92 7.09
C GLU A 28 21.73 11.32 8.51
N GLY A 29 20.50 11.20 9.02
CA GLY A 29 20.22 10.63 10.32
C GLY A 29 20.86 9.24 10.48
N VAL A 30 20.78 8.36 9.47
CA VAL A 30 21.37 7.01 9.57
C VAL A 30 22.89 7.02 9.63
N LEU A 31 23.54 8.06 9.10
CA LEU A 31 25.01 8.19 9.11
C LEU A 31 25.54 8.50 10.51
N ARG A 32 24.70 9.05 11.41
CA ARG A 32 25.06 9.32 12.81
C ARG A 32 25.44 8.08 13.59
N LEU A 33 25.06 6.88 13.13
CA LEU A 33 25.34 5.62 13.79
C LEU A 33 26.56 4.89 13.21
N ALA A 34 27.35 5.56 12.34
CA ALA A 34 28.64 5.08 11.84
C ALA A 34 29.78 5.87 12.50
N PRO A 35 30.47 5.30 13.52
CA PRO A 35 31.54 6.01 14.22
C PRO A 35 32.69 6.37 13.29
N ALA A 36 33.12 7.64 13.32
CA ALA A 36 34.17 8.15 12.45
C ALA A 36 35.48 7.37 12.64
N GLY A 37 36.10 6.96 11.53
CA GLY A 37 37.40 6.26 11.53
C GLY A 37 37.37 4.79 11.98
N LEU A 38 36.30 4.30 12.61
CA LEU A 38 36.22 2.93 13.11
C LEU A 38 36.25 1.89 11.97
N ALA A 39 35.49 2.15 10.90
CA ALA A 39 35.49 1.31 9.70
C ALA A 39 36.88 1.23 9.05
N ALA A 40 37.54 2.38 8.89
CA ALA A 40 38.90 2.45 8.36
C ALA A 40 39.93 1.74 9.25
N ALA A 41 39.74 1.75 10.57
CA ALA A 41 40.58 1.00 11.50
C ALA A 41 40.35 -0.52 11.40
N ALA A 42 39.10 -0.95 11.23
CA ALA A 42 38.72 -2.35 11.02
C ALA A 42 39.31 -2.90 9.71
N ASP A 43 39.31 -2.10 8.63
CA ASP A 43 39.82 -2.52 7.32
C ASP A 43 41.33 -2.72 7.26
N LYS A 44 42.07 -2.29 8.30
CA LYS A 44 43.51 -2.55 8.37
C LYS A 44 43.80 -4.04 8.58
N PHE A 45 42.89 -4.80 9.20
CA PHE A 45 43.08 -6.23 9.45
C PHE A 45 42.77 -7.03 8.17
N ALA A 46 43.66 -7.93 7.77
CA ALA A 46 43.41 -8.79 6.62
C ALA A 46 42.41 -9.91 6.95
N ALA A 47 41.70 -10.43 5.94
CA ALA A 47 40.64 -11.44 6.15
C ALA A 47 41.13 -12.75 6.82
N ALA A 48 42.39 -13.13 6.60
CA ALA A 48 43.02 -14.31 7.20
C ALA A 48 43.87 -13.98 8.44
N GLU A 49 43.98 -12.70 8.83
CA GLU A 49 44.76 -12.28 9.98
C GLU A 49 44.07 -12.70 11.29
N PRO A 50 44.79 -13.35 12.23
CA PRO A 50 44.28 -13.57 13.57
C PRO A 50 43.91 -12.24 14.25
N LEU A 51 42.71 -12.15 14.81
CA LEU A 51 42.23 -10.98 15.55
C LEU A 51 42.67 -11.05 17.02
N ASP A 52 43.98 -10.92 17.24
CA ASP A 52 44.66 -10.94 18.55
C ASP A 52 45.92 -10.03 18.58
N GLY A 53 46.65 -10.02 19.70
CA GLY A 53 47.83 -9.18 19.91
C GLY A 53 47.54 -7.69 20.20
N ASP A 54 48.59 -6.89 20.33
CA ASP A 54 48.51 -5.48 20.79
C ASP A 54 47.65 -4.61 19.87
N ARG A 55 47.81 -4.77 18.56
CA ARG A 55 47.04 -4.04 17.57
C ARG A 55 45.54 -4.37 17.63
N TRP A 56 45.19 -5.62 17.91
CA TRP A 56 43.80 -6.00 18.16
C TRP A 56 43.28 -5.38 19.46
N GLN A 57 44.08 -5.34 20.53
CA GLN A 57 43.68 -4.70 21.79
C GLN A 57 43.45 -3.20 21.61
N ASP A 58 44.27 -2.52 20.81
CA ASP A 58 44.06 -1.12 20.44
C ASP A 58 42.74 -0.91 19.71
N PHE A 59 42.45 -1.76 18.71
CA PHE A 59 41.18 -1.71 17.99
C PHE A 59 39.98 -2.05 18.90
N ALA A 60 40.11 -3.05 19.77
CA ALA A 60 39.04 -3.44 20.70
C ALA A 60 38.71 -2.31 21.68
N ARG A 61 39.71 -1.55 22.14
CA ARG A 61 39.51 -0.33 22.94
C ARG A 61 38.79 0.76 22.12
N LEU A 62 39.28 1.04 20.91
CA LEU A 62 38.62 2.00 20.00
C LEU A 62 37.16 1.62 19.72
N PHE A 63 36.87 0.34 19.52
CA PHE A 63 35.52 -0.17 19.33
C PHE A 63 34.65 0.01 20.58
N ALA A 64 35.19 -0.28 21.77
CA ALA A 64 34.48 -0.11 23.02
C ALA A 64 34.12 1.37 23.28
N ASP A 65 35.05 2.29 23.04
CA ASP A 65 34.83 3.73 23.14
C ASP A 65 33.76 4.19 22.14
N ALA A 66 33.87 3.75 20.87
CA ALA A 66 32.88 4.05 19.84
C ALA A 66 31.48 3.50 20.17
N ALA A 67 31.39 2.35 20.85
CA ALA A 67 30.12 1.78 21.29
C ALA A 67 29.46 2.63 22.39
N VAL A 68 30.23 3.24 23.29
CA VAL A 68 29.74 4.19 24.30
C VAL A 68 29.21 5.47 23.64
N GLU A 69 29.96 6.04 22.69
CA GLU A 69 29.51 7.23 21.94
C GLU A 69 28.26 6.96 21.09
N THR A 70 28.18 5.77 20.47
CA THR A 70 26.98 5.34 19.74
C THR A 70 25.78 5.22 20.67
N ALA A 71 25.97 4.71 21.88
CA ALA A 71 24.90 4.63 22.88
C ALA A 71 24.39 6.01 23.30
N HIS A 72 25.27 6.99 23.52
CA HIS A 72 24.87 8.38 23.75
C HIS A 72 24.09 8.96 22.57
N THR A 73 24.57 8.76 21.35
CA THR A 73 23.88 9.20 20.13
C THR A 73 22.47 8.61 20.01
N LEU A 74 22.32 7.31 20.33
CA LEU A 74 21.02 6.64 20.35
C LEU A 74 20.12 7.17 21.47
N GLN A 75 20.66 7.52 22.63
CA GLN A 75 19.89 8.17 23.69
C GLN A 75 19.41 9.56 23.27
N ASP A 76 20.22 10.34 22.56
CA ASP A 76 19.82 11.66 22.05
C ASP A 76 18.69 11.54 21.02
N ILE A 77 18.79 10.57 20.11
CA ILE A 77 17.70 10.23 19.18
C ILE A 77 16.43 9.86 19.99
N ALA A 78 16.57 8.97 20.96
CA ALA A 78 15.44 8.49 21.78
C ALA A 78 14.82 9.58 22.68
N ARG A 79 15.56 10.64 23.02
CA ARG A 79 15.05 11.82 23.74
C ARG A 79 14.30 12.79 22.84
N THR A 80 14.54 12.75 21.53
CA THR A 80 13.95 13.72 20.60
C THR A 80 12.42 13.59 20.60
N PRO A 81 11.65 14.68 20.79
CA PRO A 81 10.19 14.64 20.85
C PRO A 81 9.55 13.98 19.61
N SER A 82 10.01 14.33 18.41
CA SER A 82 9.48 13.76 17.16
C SER A 82 9.73 12.25 17.04
N PHE A 83 10.87 11.74 17.53
CA PHE A 83 11.11 10.28 17.56
C PHE A 83 10.11 9.58 18.47
N ARG A 84 9.91 10.09 19.68
CA ARG A 84 8.97 9.51 20.65
C ARG A 84 7.53 9.57 20.15
N GLU A 85 7.13 10.67 19.50
CA GLU A 85 5.82 10.80 18.88
C GLU A 85 5.62 9.80 17.73
N ALA A 86 6.61 9.62 16.85
CA ALA A 86 6.55 8.64 15.77
C ALA A 86 6.49 7.19 16.29
N VAL A 87 7.16 6.89 17.42
CA VAL A 87 7.03 5.62 18.12
C VAL A 87 5.65 5.50 18.79
N ALA A 88 5.10 6.57 19.36
CA ALA A 88 3.76 6.56 19.95
C ALA A 88 2.70 6.16 18.92
N TRP A 89 2.72 6.75 17.72
CA TRP A 89 1.78 6.41 16.64
C TRP A 89 1.87 4.94 16.19
N GLN A 90 3.03 4.31 16.28
CA GLN A 90 3.22 2.93 15.81
C GLN A 90 3.09 1.88 16.91
N ASN A 91 3.61 2.16 18.11
CA ASN A 91 3.77 1.19 19.18
C ASN A 91 3.99 1.85 20.56
N ARG A 92 2.95 2.51 21.11
CA ARG A 92 3.00 3.17 22.44
C ARG A 92 3.63 2.32 23.56
N PRO A 93 3.35 1.01 23.72
CA PRO A 93 3.95 0.21 24.80
C PRO A 93 5.50 0.20 24.80
N VAL A 94 6.14 0.42 23.64
CA VAL A 94 7.60 0.47 23.53
C VAL A 94 8.20 1.70 24.24
N LEU A 95 7.45 2.80 24.36
CA LEU A 95 7.92 3.98 25.08
C LEU A 95 8.24 3.65 26.54
N THR A 96 7.36 2.92 27.21
CA THR A 96 7.53 2.54 28.62
C THR A 96 8.44 1.33 28.80
N SER A 97 8.31 0.30 27.94
CA SER A 97 9.03 -0.97 28.12
C SER A 97 10.46 -0.96 27.54
N GLY A 98 10.72 -0.15 26.52
CA GLY A 98 11.98 -0.08 25.80
C GLY A 98 12.72 1.25 26.00
N ILE A 99 12.06 2.36 25.63
CA ILE A 99 12.69 3.69 25.56
C ILE A 99 13.00 4.26 26.94
N ALA A 100 12.02 4.34 27.86
CA ALA A 100 12.24 4.94 29.17
C ALA A 100 13.35 4.22 29.98
N PRO A 101 13.42 2.87 30.02
CA PRO A 101 14.53 2.16 30.63
C PRO A 101 15.88 2.36 29.92
N PHE A 102 15.88 2.59 28.60
CA PHE A 102 17.11 2.90 27.86
C PHE A 102 17.67 4.26 28.26
N LEU A 103 16.80 5.26 28.43
CA LEU A 103 17.19 6.63 28.83
C LEU A 103 17.66 6.75 30.28
N ARG A 104 17.36 5.76 31.14
CA ARG A 104 17.82 5.68 32.53
C ARG A 104 19.17 4.98 32.69
N TRP A 105 19.60 4.22 31.69
CA TRP A 105 20.91 3.58 31.69
C TRP A 105 21.99 4.62 31.39
N THR A 106 23.14 4.55 32.06
CA THR A 106 24.26 5.49 31.85
C THR A 106 25.39 4.81 31.08
N PRO A 107 25.57 5.09 29.77
CA PRO A 107 26.67 4.53 28.99
C PRO A 107 28.03 4.90 29.61
N GLY A 108 29.01 3.99 29.52
CA GLY A 108 30.35 4.18 30.09
C GLY A 108 30.47 4.01 31.62
N VAL A 109 29.37 4.13 32.37
CA VAL A 109 29.33 3.93 33.83
C VAL A 109 28.66 2.61 34.19
N ASP A 110 27.43 2.41 33.71
CA ASP A 110 26.66 1.20 33.97
C ASP A 110 27.05 0.07 33.02
N LYS A 111 27.03 -1.17 33.51
CA LYS A 111 27.36 -2.35 32.70
C LYS A 111 26.47 -2.48 31.46
N ARG A 112 27.08 -2.45 30.26
CA ARG A 112 26.43 -2.73 28.96
C ARG A 112 26.10 -4.22 28.78
N SER A 113 25.11 -4.69 29.55
CA SER A 113 24.63 -6.09 29.53
C SER A 113 23.75 -6.38 28.28
N SER A 114 23.02 -7.49 28.26
CA SER A 114 22.16 -7.86 27.12
C SER A 114 21.01 -6.87 26.89
N MET A 115 20.43 -6.32 27.96
CA MET A 115 19.23 -5.46 27.86
C MET A 115 19.52 -4.07 27.27
N PRO A 116 20.57 -3.33 27.70
CA PRO A 116 20.95 -2.08 27.02
C PRO A 116 21.20 -2.28 25.52
N ARG A 117 21.91 -3.34 25.13
CA ARG A 117 22.18 -3.68 23.73
C ARG A 117 20.92 -3.90 22.90
N GLN A 118 19.95 -4.64 23.43
CA GLN A 118 18.67 -4.83 22.75
C GLN A 118 17.90 -3.51 22.57
N ARG A 119 18.07 -2.55 23.48
CA ARG A 119 17.43 -1.23 23.41
C ARG A 119 18.14 -0.30 22.43
N GLU A 120 19.47 -0.36 22.34
CA GLU A 120 20.23 0.30 21.27
C GLU A 120 19.72 -0.15 19.89
N GLU A 121 19.63 -1.47 19.68
CA GLU A 121 19.13 -2.07 18.44
C GLU A 121 17.68 -1.64 18.14
N LEU A 122 16.82 -1.61 19.17
CA LEU A 122 15.43 -1.17 19.04
C LEU A 122 15.34 0.27 18.52
N VAL A 123 16.10 1.20 19.12
CA VAL A 123 16.14 2.60 18.70
C VAL A 123 16.71 2.71 17.28
N ALA A 124 17.83 2.05 17.01
CA ALA A 124 18.45 2.03 15.68
C ALA A 124 17.49 1.49 14.61
N HIS A 125 16.68 0.47 14.93
CA HIS A 125 15.70 -0.13 14.02
C HIS A 125 14.55 0.82 13.67
N TYR A 126 14.05 1.60 14.62
CA TYR A 126 13.09 2.67 14.33
C TYR A 126 13.75 3.80 13.53
N TRP A 127 14.96 4.20 13.93
CA TRP A 127 15.67 5.32 13.34
C TRP A 127 15.93 5.15 11.84
N GLN A 128 16.42 3.98 11.42
CA GLN A 128 16.61 3.69 9.99
C GLN A 128 15.31 3.81 9.18
N ARG A 129 14.20 3.31 9.74
CA ARG A 129 12.90 3.33 9.07
C ARG A 129 12.44 4.77 8.90
N PHE A 130 12.65 5.59 9.91
CA PHE A 130 12.27 7.00 9.92
C PHE A 130 13.10 7.89 9.00
N CYS A 131 14.33 7.50 8.67
CA CYS A 131 15.24 8.34 7.88
C CYS A 131 15.33 7.93 6.40
N VAL A 132 15.17 6.64 6.06
CA VAL A 132 15.48 6.14 4.70
C VAL A 132 14.41 5.21 4.10
N LYS A 133 13.27 5.02 4.76
CA LYS A 133 12.12 4.31 4.17
C LYS A 133 11.05 5.31 3.77
N ASN A 134 10.73 5.36 2.48
CA ASN A 134 9.68 6.22 1.90
C ASN A 134 8.27 5.64 2.13
N ASP A 135 8.02 5.08 3.33
CA ASP A 135 6.70 4.59 3.72
C ASP A 135 5.74 5.79 3.88
N THR A 136 4.50 5.66 3.42
CA THR A 136 3.49 6.71 3.63
C THR A 136 2.73 6.47 4.94
N ILE A 137 3.10 7.18 6.01
CA ILE A 137 2.58 6.99 7.36
C ILE A 137 2.80 8.22 8.27
N GLY A 138 1.71 8.91 8.64
CA GLY A 138 1.78 10.05 9.56
C GLY A 138 2.80 11.12 9.13
N PHE A 139 3.28 11.94 10.06
CA PHE A 139 4.29 12.96 9.78
C PHE A 139 5.69 12.39 9.51
N PHE A 140 5.93 11.13 9.91
CA PHE A 140 7.21 10.44 9.72
C PHE A 140 7.31 9.69 8.39
N GLY A 141 6.28 9.87 7.54
CA GLY A 141 6.19 9.43 6.17
C GLY A 141 5.10 10.22 5.43
N PRO A 142 5.21 11.56 5.33
CA PRO A 142 4.15 12.40 4.83
C PRO A 142 3.97 12.30 3.30
N VAL A 143 2.75 12.55 2.81
CA VAL A 143 2.47 12.68 1.38
C VAL A 143 2.86 14.07 0.91
N GLY A 144 3.86 14.20 0.05
CA GLY A 144 4.12 15.41 -0.71
C GLY A 144 3.49 15.36 -2.11
N TRP A 145 3.50 16.50 -2.78
CA TRP A 145 3.02 16.65 -4.15
C TRP A 145 4.03 17.44 -4.98
N GLY A 146 4.06 17.14 -6.27
CA GLY A 146 4.81 17.92 -7.23
C GLY A 146 4.16 17.91 -8.59
N ARG A 147 4.70 18.74 -9.49
CA ARG A 147 4.17 18.97 -10.84
C ARG A 147 5.27 19.10 -11.88
N TRP A 148 4.88 18.97 -13.14
CA TRP A 148 5.78 19.28 -14.26
C TRP A 148 5.80 20.78 -14.54
N ASP A 149 6.97 21.30 -14.91
CA ASP A 149 7.18 22.71 -15.21
C ASP A 149 8.22 22.85 -16.32
N ARG A 150 7.84 23.50 -17.43
CA ARG A 150 8.69 23.65 -18.62
C ARG A 150 9.93 24.52 -18.35
N ASP A 151 9.80 25.47 -17.43
CA ASP A 151 10.85 26.45 -17.15
C ASP A 151 11.84 25.96 -16.09
N THR A 152 11.56 24.82 -15.45
CA THR A 152 12.48 24.19 -14.50
C THR A 152 13.53 23.39 -15.29
N PRO A 153 14.85 23.65 -15.14
CA PRO A 153 15.87 22.92 -15.91
C PRO A 153 15.99 21.43 -15.56
N GLY A 154 15.70 21.07 -14.31
CA GLY A 154 15.82 19.70 -13.80
C GLY A 154 14.82 19.45 -12.68
N VAL A 155 15.19 19.84 -11.45
CA VAL A 155 14.26 19.82 -10.31
C VAL A 155 14.35 21.13 -9.54
N ALA A 156 13.21 21.63 -9.07
CA ALA A 156 13.13 22.74 -8.14
C ALA A 156 12.30 22.34 -6.92
N VAL A 157 12.81 22.63 -5.72
CA VAL A 157 12.13 22.36 -4.45
C VAL A 157 11.61 23.68 -3.90
N ASP A 158 10.33 23.73 -3.57
CA ASP A 158 9.81 24.70 -2.60
C ASP A 158 9.78 24.00 -1.24
N PRO A 159 10.64 24.38 -0.29
CA PRO A 159 10.71 23.69 1.01
C PRO A 159 9.46 23.91 1.88
N GLY A 160 8.63 24.91 1.57
CA GLY A 160 7.52 25.31 2.44
C GLY A 160 7.99 25.81 3.80
N SER A 161 7.16 25.61 4.83
CA SER A 161 7.49 25.90 6.23
C SER A 161 7.22 24.66 7.10
N GLY A 162 8.22 24.28 7.90
CA GLY A 162 8.23 23.03 8.66
C GLY A 162 8.12 21.78 7.78
N LEU A 163 7.92 20.62 8.41
CA LEU A 163 7.82 19.34 7.71
C LEU A 163 6.43 19.11 7.10
N ILE A 164 5.37 19.56 7.77
CA ILE A 164 3.98 19.19 7.51
C ILE A 164 3.12 20.44 7.30
N ALA A 165 2.43 20.49 6.17
CA ALA A 165 1.48 21.55 5.84
C ALA A 165 0.07 21.26 6.37
N ASP A 166 -0.31 19.97 6.43
CA ASP A 166 -1.61 19.57 6.97
C ASP A 166 -1.58 18.15 7.54
N SER A 167 -2.45 17.86 8.50
CA SER A 167 -2.54 16.56 9.17
C SER A 167 -3.98 16.24 9.52
N GLN A 168 -4.41 15.02 9.21
CA GLN A 168 -5.73 14.54 9.55
C GLN A 168 -5.67 13.19 10.26
N VAL A 169 -6.42 13.09 11.36
CA VAL A 169 -6.64 11.82 12.08
C VAL A 169 -7.96 11.21 11.62
N TYR A 170 -7.90 10.02 11.06
CA TYR A 170 -9.04 9.27 10.54
C TYR A 170 -9.36 8.07 11.43
N TRP A 171 -10.58 7.53 11.27
CA TRP A 171 -10.98 6.27 11.89
C TRP A 171 -10.52 5.08 11.07
N ALA A 172 -10.03 4.03 11.75
CA ALA A 172 -10.08 2.70 11.20
C ALA A 172 -11.56 2.25 11.15
N SER A 173 -12.04 1.75 10.00
CA SER A 173 -13.47 1.45 9.79
C SER A 173 -14.03 0.55 10.89
N TRP A 174 -13.25 -0.42 11.34
CA TRP A 174 -13.68 -1.41 12.31
C TRP A 174 -14.10 -0.82 13.68
N GLY A 175 -13.53 0.32 14.08
CA GLY A 175 -13.89 0.99 15.32
C GLY A 175 -15.33 1.52 15.25
N ILE A 176 -15.67 2.21 14.17
CA ILE A 176 -17.05 2.68 13.95
C ILE A 176 -18.01 1.51 13.68
N ASP A 177 -17.56 0.46 12.99
CA ASP A 177 -18.35 -0.76 12.81
C ASP A 177 -18.66 -1.46 14.14
N ALA A 178 -17.77 -1.36 15.15
CA ALA A 178 -18.02 -1.88 16.49
C ALA A 178 -19.10 -1.07 17.22
N LEU A 179 -19.03 0.26 17.17
CA LEU A 179 -20.08 1.10 17.71
C LEU A 179 -21.42 0.84 17.01
N ALA A 180 -21.43 0.72 15.68
CA ALA A 180 -22.63 0.38 14.93
C ALA A 180 -23.25 -0.95 15.38
N ARG A 181 -22.43 -1.99 15.65
CA ARG A 181 -22.92 -3.26 16.22
C ARG A 181 -23.52 -3.10 17.62
N THR A 182 -22.94 -2.25 18.47
CA THR A 182 -23.53 -1.95 19.78
C THR A 182 -24.89 -1.29 19.65
N LEU A 183 -25.04 -0.34 18.73
CA LEU A 183 -26.32 0.33 18.47
C LEU A 183 -27.35 -0.61 17.84
N ASP A 184 -26.92 -1.52 16.95
CA ASP A 184 -27.77 -2.55 16.32
C ASP A 184 -28.48 -3.45 17.36
N ALA A 185 -27.89 -3.62 18.55
CA ALA A 185 -28.46 -4.42 19.63
C ALA A 185 -29.60 -3.73 20.40
N ASP A 186 -29.82 -2.41 20.22
CA ASP A 186 -30.93 -1.68 20.84
C ASP A 186 -32.25 -1.98 20.12
N PRO A 187 -33.24 -2.65 20.75
CA PRO A 187 -34.51 -2.95 20.12
C PRO A 187 -35.26 -1.70 19.64
N GLY A 188 -35.05 -0.55 20.29
CA GLY A 188 -35.65 0.73 19.91
C GLY A 188 -35.12 1.30 18.58
N LEU A 189 -34.02 0.76 18.05
CA LEU A 189 -33.45 1.13 16.76
C LEU A 189 -33.82 0.16 15.64
N ARG A 190 -34.36 -1.02 15.96
CA ARG A 190 -34.59 -2.12 15.02
C ARG A 190 -35.44 -1.70 13.81
N GLU A 191 -36.55 -1.01 14.06
CA GLU A 191 -37.50 -0.59 13.02
C GLU A 191 -36.94 0.51 12.09
N TRP A 192 -35.88 1.20 12.53
CA TRP A 192 -35.21 2.29 11.80
C TRP A 192 -34.10 1.78 10.88
N ILE A 193 -33.72 0.52 11.01
CA ILE A 193 -32.72 -0.12 10.15
C ILE A 193 -33.38 -0.54 8.85
N ALA A 194 -32.82 -0.10 7.74
CA ALA A 194 -33.27 -0.48 6.41
C ALA A 194 -32.76 -1.89 6.05
N PRO A 195 -33.64 -2.88 5.84
CA PRO A 195 -33.23 -4.18 5.33
C PRO A 195 -32.73 -4.05 3.88
N ARG A 196 -31.68 -4.78 3.54
CA ARG A 196 -31.08 -4.78 2.21
C ARG A 196 -30.99 -6.19 1.64
N ARG A 197 -31.47 -6.39 0.42
CA ARG A 197 -31.30 -7.64 -0.31
C ARG A 197 -29.82 -7.94 -0.54
N ILE A 198 -29.43 -9.21 -0.39
CA ILE A 198 -28.07 -9.65 -0.73
C ILE A 198 -27.83 -9.44 -2.24
N PRO A 199 -26.65 -8.98 -2.68
CA PRO A 199 -26.43 -8.53 -4.06
C PRO A 199 -26.76 -9.56 -5.14
N PHE A 200 -26.50 -10.84 -4.85
CA PHE A 200 -26.71 -11.94 -5.78
C PHE A 200 -28.07 -12.62 -5.65
N VAL A 201 -29.00 -12.05 -4.88
CA VAL A 201 -30.36 -12.59 -4.75
C VAL A 201 -31.27 -11.82 -5.69
N ALA A 202 -31.88 -12.52 -6.65
CA ALA A 202 -32.86 -11.98 -7.57
C ALA A 202 -34.29 -12.28 -7.10
N LEU A 203 -35.22 -11.38 -7.42
CA LEU A 203 -36.65 -11.57 -7.25
C LEU A 203 -37.32 -11.31 -8.61
N ASP A 204 -38.03 -12.31 -9.12
CA ASP A 204 -38.77 -12.27 -10.39
C ASP A 204 -40.23 -12.64 -10.12
N GLY A 205 -41.10 -11.62 -10.06
CA GLY A 205 -42.45 -11.78 -9.53
C GLY A 205 -42.44 -12.29 -8.08
N ASP A 206 -42.88 -13.53 -7.89
CA ASP A 206 -42.90 -14.25 -6.62
C ASP A 206 -41.81 -15.33 -6.51
N ARG A 207 -40.87 -15.38 -7.46
CA ARG A 207 -39.79 -16.38 -7.50
C ARG A 207 -38.46 -15.75 -7.08
N VAL A 208 -37.86 -16.29 -6.03
CA VAL A 208 -36.52 -15.92 -5.57
C VAL A 208 -35.48 -16.83 -6.22
N ARG A 209 -34.44 -16.23 -6.83
CA ARG A 209 -33.31 -16.95 -7.40
C ARG A 209 -32.02 -16.63 -6.63
N VAL A 210 -31.24 -17.67 -6.38
CA VAL A 210 -29.92 -17.60 -5.76
C VAL A 210 -28.97 -18.47 -6.59
N PRO A 211 -27.78 -17.97 -6.99
CA PRO A 211 -26.81 -18.75 -7.75
C PRO A 211 -26.53 -20.13 -7.15
N GLY A 212 -26.55 -21.16 -8.00
CA GLY A 212 -26.33 -22.56 -7.60
C GLY A 212 -27.46 -23.20 -6.78
N ARG A 213 -28.63 -22.56 -6.67
CA ARG A 213 -29.82 -23.11 -5.98
C ARG A 213 -31.02 -23.12 -6.91
N ARG A 214 -31.95 -24.06 -6.68
CA ARG A 214 -33.24 -24.07 -7.38
C ARG A 214 -34.06 -22.84 -6.98
N PRO A 215 -34.74 -22.17 -7.93
CA PRO A 215 -35.64 -21.06 -7.63
C PRO A 215 -36.74 -21.46 -6.64
N VAL A 216 -37.09 -20.57 -5.73
CA VAL A 216 -38.12 -20.80 -4.71
C VAL A 216 -39.26 -19.81 -4.90
N THR A 217 -40.49 -20.31 -5.06
CA THR A 217 -41.69 -19.47 -5.04
C THR A 217 -42.04 -19.11 -3.61
N VAL A 218 -42.30 -17.83 -3.36
CA VAL A 218 -42.67 -17.29 -2.04
C VAL A 218 -44.07 -16.67 -2.05
N PRO A 219 -44.74 -16.56 -0.90
CA PRO A 219 -46.03 -15.87 -0.82
C PRO A 219 -45.93 -14.42 -1.31
N ALA A 220 -47.03 -13.88 -1.87
CA ALA A 220 -47.07 -12.52 -2.41
C ALA A 220 -46.64 -11.44 -1.40
N GLY A 221 -47.01 -11.58 -0.11
CA GLY A 221 -46.57 -10.68 0.96
C GLY A 221 -45.05 -10.72 1.17
N THR A 222 -44.44 -11.92 1.14
CA THR A 222 -42.98 -12.10 1.23
C THR A 222 -42.26 -11.48 0.03
N ALA A 223 -42.78 -11.68 -1.18
CA ALA A 223 -42.23 -11.06 -2.40
C ALA A 223 -42.30 -9.53 -2.32
N ALA A 224 -43.43 -8.98 -1.87
CA ALA A 224 -43.62 -7.54 -1.73
C ALA A 224 -42.66 -6.90 -0.71
N VAL A 225 -42.43 -7.55 0.44
CA VAL A 225 -41.44 -7.11 1.43
C VAL A 225 -40.02 -7.20 0.85
N LEU A 226 -39.65 -8.33 0.26
CA LEU A 226 -38.32 -8.53 -0.33
C LEU A 226 -38.01 -7.51 -1.44
N ALA A 227 -39.00 -7.11 -2.23
CA ALA A 227 -38.86 -6.08 -3.26
C ALA A 227 -38.54 -4.69 -2.68
N ARG A 228 -38.90 -4.42 -1.41
CA ARG A 228 -38.64 -3.14 -0.72
C ARG A 228 -37.38 -3.15 0.13
N CYS A 229 -36.70 -4.30 0.27
CA CYS A 229 -35.40 -4.42 0.94
C CYS A 229 -34.25 -3.85 0.09
N ASP A 230 -34.19 -2.53 -0.08
CA ASP A 230 -33.17 -1.84 -0.87
C ASP A 230 -32.02 -1.27 -0.03
N GLY A 231 -32.11 -1.37 1.29
CA GLY A 231 -31.12 -0.79 2.21
C GLY A 231 -31.26 0.72 2.42
N VAL A 232 -32.30 1.35 1.86
CA VAL A 232 -32.62 2.77 2.08
C VAL A 232 -33.90 2.93 2.89
N ARG A 233 -34.95 2.14 2.58
CA ARG A 233 -36.23 2.21 3.31
C ARG A 233 -36.16 1.49 4.67
N PRO A 234 -36.38 2.18 5.80
CA PRO A 234 -36.47 1.56 7.12
C PRO A 234 -37.59 0.51 7.21
N ALA A 235 -37.41 -0.51 8.06
CA ALA A 235 -38.41 -1.57 8.26
C ALA A 235 -39.80 -1.01 8.64
N ARG A 236 -39.87 0.06 9.44
CA ARG A 236 -41.14 0.76 9.77
C ARG A 236 -41.90 1.28 8.55
N GLU A 237 -41.20 1.78 7.53
CA GLU A 237 -41.84 2.29 6.30
C GLU A 237 -42.37 1.12 5.46
N ILE A 238 -41.65 -0.01 5.46
CA ILE A 238 -42.10 -1.24 4.81
C ILE A 238 -43.34 -1.78 5.53
N ALA A 239 -43.34 -1.82 6.86
CA ALA A 239 -44.51 -2.22 7.67
C ALA A 239 -45.72 -1.32 7.42
N ALA A 240 -45.53 0.00 7.36
CA ALA A 240 -46.60 0.95 7.05
C ALA A 240 -47.18 0.76 5.63
N ALA A 241 -46.36 0.34 4.66
CA ALA A 241 -46.80 0.05 3.30
C ALA A 241 -47.58 -1.28 3.18
N PHE A 242 -47.46 -2.19 4.15
CA PHE A 242 -48.05 -3.53 4.12
C PHE A 242 -48.75 -3.88 5.46
N PRO A 243 -49.81 -3.17 5.87
CA PRO A 243 -50.42 -3.32 7.20
C PRO A 243 -51.05 -4.70 7.48
N GLY A 244 -51.30 -5.51 6.44
CA GLY A 244 -51.79 -6.89 6.57
C GLY A 244 -50.71 -7.96 6.59
N THR A 245 -49.43 -7.59 6.58
CA THR A 245 -48.28 -8.49 6.60
C THR A 245 -47.48 -8.27 7.88
N ASP A 246 -47.13 -9.35 8.59
CA ASP A 246 -46.16 -9.30 9.67
C ASP A 246 -44.75 -9.12 9.07
N VAL A 247 -44.40 -7.86 8.78
CA VAL A 247 -43.14 -7.51 8.10
C VAL A 247 -41.93 -7.94 8.93
N ASP A 248 -41.97 -7.86 10.25
CA ASP A 248 -40.85 -8.25 11.11
C ASP A 248 -40.60 -9.76 11.05
N ALA A 249 -41.65 -10.58 11.12
CA ALA A 249 -41.53 -12.03 10.95
C ALA A 249 -41.03 -12.41 9.56
N VAL A 250 -41.51 -11.73 8.51
CA VAL A 250 -41.05 -11.93 7.14
C VAL A 250 -39.56 -11.57 7.00
N LEU A 251 -39.14 -10.41 7.52
CA LEU A 251 -37.73 -10.01 7.48
C LEU A 251 -36.84 -10.99 8.27
N ALA A 252 -37.30 -11.50 9.41
CA ALA A 252 -36.58 -12.52 10.17
C ALA A 252 -36.38 -13.82 9.36
N ASP A 253 -37.41 -14.31 8.67
CA ASP A 253 -37.30 -15.47 7.77
C ASP A 253 -36.34 -15.19 6.58
N LEU A 254 -36.45 -14.02 5.96
CA LEU A 254 -35.55 -13.61 4.86
C LEU A 254 -34.08 -13.52 5.31
N VAL A 255 -33.81 -13.09 6.54
CA VAL A 255 -32.47 -13.10 7.14
C VAL A 255 -32.00 -14.52 7.41
N ALA A 256 -32.86 -15.39 7.97
CA ALA A 256 -32.53 -16.79 8.24
C ALA A 256 -32.16 -17.55 6.95
N ARG A 257 -32.84 -17.25 5.84
CA ARG A 257 -32.55 -17.78 4.50
C ARG A 257 -31.30 -17.18 3.85
N ARG A 258 -30.71 -16.14 4.45
CA ARG A 258 -29.62 -15.34 3.88
C ARG A 258 -30.02 -14.73 2.53
N TRP A 259 -31.20 -14.14 2.46
CA TRP A 259 -31.65 -13.38 1.28
C TRP A 259 -31.59 -11.88 1.50
N VAL A 260 -31.66 -11.47 2.76
CA VAL A 260 -31.61 -10.07 3.21
C VAL A 260 -30.61 -9.95 4.34
N VAL A 261 -29.94 -8.81 4.40
CA VAL A 261 -29.18 -8.29 5.54
C VAL A 261 -30.06 -7.26 6.23
N TRP A 262 -30.42 -7.47 7.48
CA TRP A 262 -31.19 -6.52 8.28
C TRP A 262 -30.44 -6.22 9.58
N ARG A 263 -29.35 -5.48 9.44
CA ARG A 263 -28.45 -5.01 10.51
C ARG A 263 -27.91 -3.62 10.16
N LEU A 264 -27.53 -2.83 11.16
CA LEU A 264 -26.91 -1.54 10.97
C LEU A 264 -25.48 -1.70 10.41
N GLU A 265 -25.33 -1.39 9.13
CA GLU A 265 -24.04 -1.36 8.45
C GLU A 265 -23.68 0.04 8.00
N VAL A 266 -22.47 0.47 8.35
CA VAL A 266 -21.92 1.72 7.84
C VAL A 266 -21.31 1.46 6.46
N PRO A 267 -21.44 2.36 5.46
CA PRO A 267 -20.71 2.24 4.21
C PRO A 267 -19.18 2.24 4.39
N ALA A 268 -18.46 1.71 3.40
CA ALA A 268 -17.01 1.79 3.34
C ALA A 268 -16.57 3.18 2.87
N GLY A 269 -15.74 3.85 3.65
CA GLY A 269 -15.19 5.16 3.32
C GLY A 269 -14.25 5.68 4.41
N THR A 270 -13.60 6.81 4.14
CA THR A 270 -12.66 7.46 5.09
C THR A 270 -13.36 8.16 6.26
N HIS A 271 -14.66 8.41 6.13
CA HIS A 271 -15.50 9.05 7.16
C HIS A 271 -16.70 8.18 7.56
N PRO A 272 -16.48 6.97 8.11
CA PRO A 272 -17.57 6.09 8.54
C PRO A 272 -18.40 6.70 9.68
N ASP A 273 -17.79 7.53 10.51
CA ASP A 273 -18.43 8.32 11.57
C ASP A 273 -19.51 9.25 11.02
N ARG A 274 -19.22 9.96 9.91
CA ARG A 274 -20.20 10.84 9.26
C ARG A 274 -21.41 10.08 8.73
N ALA A 275 -21.20 8.89 8.16
CA ALA A 275 -22.28 8.06 7.67
C ALA A 275 -23.15 7.51 8.82
N LEU A 276 -22.54 7.07 9.93
CA LEU A 276 -23.29 6.66 11.12
C LEU A 276 -24.09 7.82 11.72
N ARG A 277 -23.50 9.03 11.78
CA ARG A 277 -24.18 10.25 12.23
C ARG A 277 -25.38 10.60 11.35
N ALA A 278 -25.22 10.52 10.03
CA ALA A 278 -26.28 10.78 9.08
C ALA A 278 -27.47 9.82 9.30
N TRP A 279 -27.20 8.52 9.48
CA TRP A 279 -28.23 7.54 9.81
C TRP A 279 -28.90 7.85 11.17
N LEU A 280 -28.14 8.15 12.23
CA LEU A 280 -28.72 8.55 13.52
C LEU A 280 -29.63 9.78 13.42
N GLY A 281 -29.38 10.67 12.45
CA GLY A 281 -30.21 11.83 12.15
C GLY A 281 -31.60 11.49 11.62
N THR A 282 -31.78 10.34 10.96
CA THR A 282 -33.07 9.89 10.42
C THR A 282 -33.93 9.15 11.46
N VAL A 283 -33.34 8.75 12.59
CA VAL A 283 -34.04 8.03 13.67
C VAL A 283 -35.01 8.97 14.39
N GLY A 284 -36.30 8.65 14.33
CA GLY A 284 -37.36 9.41 15.01
C GLY A 284 -37.60 8.98 16.46
N ALA A 285 -37.00 7.88 16.93
CA ALA A 285 -37.06 7.45 18.33
C ALA A 285 -36.15 8.33 19.22
N PRO A 286 -36.69 9.24 20.06
CA PRO A 286 -35.90 10.31 20.67
C PRO A 286 -34.81 9.79 21.62
N GLU A 287 -35.16 8.81 22.47
CA GLU A 287 -34.25 8.26 23.47
C GLU A 287 -33.12 7.41 22.85
N PRO A 288 -33.41 6.40 22.00
CA PRO A 288 -32.37 5.67 21.28
C PRO A 288 -31.46 6.56 20.43
N ARG A 289 -32.02 7.53 19.69
CA ARG A 289 -31.24 8.51 18.92
C ARG A 289 -30.30 9.31 19.82
N ARG A 290 -30.80 9.84 20.94
CA ARG A 290 -29.99 10.62 21.88
C ARG A 290 -28.83 9.81 22.45
N ARG A 291 -29.06 8.52 22.79
CA ARG A 291 -28.00 7.61 23.26
C ARG A 291 -26.95 7.36 22.18
N GLY A 292 -27.37 7.04 20.96
CA GLY A 292 -26.47 6.80 19.84
C GLY A 292 -25.62 8.02 19.47
N LEU A 293 -26.23 9.21 19.41
CA LEU A 293 -25.51 10.47 19.17
C LEU A 293 -24.50 10.77 20.27
N ARG A 294 -24.87 10.61 21.55
CA ARG A 294 -23.94 10.81 22.68
C ARG A 294 -22.75 9.86 22.63
N ALA A 295 -22.97 8.59 22.27
CA ALA A 295 -21.91 7.61 22.14
C ALA A 295 -20.94 7.98 21.00
N LEU A 296 -21.47 8.39 19.84
CA LEU A 296 -20.65 8.84 18.72
C LEU A 296 -19.91 10.16 19.04
N ASP A 297 -20.58 11.13 19.67
CA ASP A 297 -19.98 12.40 20.10
C ASP A 297 -18.79 12.17 21.05
N LEU A 298 -18.91 11.24 21.99
CA LEU A 298 -17.82 10.90 22.91
C LEU A 298 -16.57 10.40 22.16
N LEU A 299 -16.75 9.49 21.20
CA LEU A 299 -15.65 8.97 20.39
C LEU A 299 -15.06 10.04 19.47
N GLU A 300 -15.89 10.86 18.82
CA GLU A 300 -15.44 11.97 17.97
C GLU A 300 -14.65 13.02 18.76
N GLN A 301 -15.07 13.34 19.98
CA GLN A 301 -14.30 14.20 20.89
C GLN A 301 -12.96 13.56 21.27
N GLY A 302 -12.93 12.25 21.53
CA GLY A 302 -11.70 11.50 21.77
C GLY A 302 -10.73 11.58 20.58
N ARG A 303 -11.22 11.36 19.35
CA ARG A 303 -10.42 11.53 18.12
C ARG A 303 -9.93 12.97 17.96
N ALA A 304 -10.77 13.97 18.27
CA ALA A 304 -10.38 15.37 18.22
C ALA A 304 -9.26 15.69 19.23
N ARG A 305 -9.30 15.13 20.45
CA ARG A 305 -8.19 15.23 21.42
C ARG A 305 -6.90 14.62 20.88
N VAL A 306 -6.98 13.44 20.23
CA VAL A 306 -5.81 12.82 19.57
C VAL A 306 -5.25 13.73 18.47
N ALA A 307 -6.10 14.35 17.65
CA ALA A 307 -5.67 15.29 16.60
C ALA A 307 -5.09 16.61 17.15
N ALA A 308 -5.55 17.04 18.33
CA ALA A 308 -5.09 18.24 19.01
C ALA A 308 -3.80 18.03 19.83
N ALA A 309 -3.37 16.78 20.06
CA ALA A 309 -2.13 16.48 20.77
C ALA A 309 -0.92 17.10 20.04
N ARG A 310 0.05 17.62 20.80
CA ARG A 310 1.27 18.27 20.28
C ARG A 310 2.55 17.71 20.88
N THR A 311 2.43 16.78 21.81
CA THR A 311 3.55 16.10 22.47
C THR A 311 3.24 14.61 22.58
N GLU A 312 4.27 13.79 22.74
CA GLU A 312 4.09 12.35 22.93
C GLU A 312 3.25 12.04 24.19
N ASP A 313 3.47 12.72 25.32
CA ASP A 313 2.65 12.51 26.52
C ASP A 313 1.17 12.82 26.29
N THR A 314 0.86 13.97 25.66
CA THR A 314 -0.54 14.35 25.36
C THR A 314 -1.17 13.42 24.33
N LEU A 315 -0.40 12.92 23.37
CA LEU A 315 -0.86 11.94 22.38
C LEU A 315 -1.17 10.58 23.02
N VAL A 316 -0.25 10.07 23.86
CA VAL A 316 -0.42 8.79 24.55
C VAL A 316 -1.65 8.84 25.46
N ALA A 317 -1.82 9.92 26.22
CA ALA A 317 -2.98 10.13 27.08
C ALA A 317 -4.28 10.18 26.25
N ALA A 318 -4.33 11.00 25.19
CA ALA A 318 -5.52 11.12 24.36
C ALA A 318 -5.92 9.81 23.67
N MET A 319 -4.93 9.02 23.21
CA MET A 319 -5.20 7.69 22.66
C MET A 319 -5.71 6.73 23.72
N ALA A 320 -5.11 6.70 24.91
CA ALA A 320 -5.55 5.82 26.01
C ALA A 320 -6.97 6.18 26.47
N ASP A 321 -7.30 7.47 26.54
CA ASP A 321 -8.65 7.95 26.86
C ASP A 321 -9.66 7.50 25.80
N LEU A 322 -9.36 7.69 24.52
CA LEU A 322 -10.20 7.24 23.42
C LEU A 322 -10.44 5.72 23.48
N GLU A 323 -9.40 4.94 23.76
CA GLU A 323 -9.48 3.48 23.85
C GLU A 323 -10.31 3.01 25.04
N ARG A 324 -10.20 3.69 26.18
CA ARG A 324 -11.04 3.43 27.36
C ARG A 324 -12.50 3.75 27.06
N ASP A 325 -12.78 4.92 26.50
CA ASP A 325 -14.13 5.35 26.15
C ASP A 325 -14.76 4.38 25.13
N PHE A 326 -13.98 3.96 24.11
CA PHE A 326 -14.40 2.94 23.14
C PHE A 326 -14.70 1.59 23.78
N THR A 327 -13.81 1.09 24.65
CA THR A 327 -13.98 -0.21 25.31
C THR A 327 -15.21 -0.17 26.23
N GLY A 328 -15.40 0.92 26.97
CA GLY A 328 -16.55 1.11 27.85
C GLY A 328 -17.88 1.19 27.10
N LEU A 329 -17.89 1.72 25.87
CA LEU A 329 -19.09 1.78 25.02
C LEU A 329 -19.39 0.46 24.30
N THR A 330 -18.36 -0.23 23.81
CA THR A 330 -18.53 -1.32 22.82
C THR A 330 -18.21 -2.71 23.34
N GLU A 331 -17.65 -2.82 24.55
CA GLU A 331 -17.11 -4.06 25.14
C GLU A 331 -16.11 -4.79 24.22
N THR A 332 -15.54 -4.08 23.24
CA THR A 332 -14.61 -4.59 22.25
C THR A 332 -13.20 -4.09 22.59
N ALA A 333 -12.18 -4.95 22.45
CA ALA A 333 -10.80 -4.53 22.62
C ALA A 333 -10.42 -3.41 21.63
N ALA A 334 -9.84 -2.33 22.15
CA ALA A 334 -9.51 -1.13 21.37
C ALA A 334 -8.27 -1.28 20.45
N VAL A 335 -7.60 -2.43 20.50
CA VAL A 335 -6.47 -2.77 19.62
C VAL A 335 -6.62 -4.20 19.13
N ARG A 336 -6.62 -4.39 17.80
CA ARG A 336 -6.62 -5.73 17.20
C ARG A 336 -5.29 -6.45 17.43
N GLU A 337 -5.32 -7.78 17.55
CA GLU A 337 -4.12 -8.60 17.75
C GLU A 337 -3.11 -8.51 16.60
N LYS A 338 -1.87 -8.92 16.87
CA LYS A 338 -0.79 -8.97 15.87
C LYS A 338 -0.75 -10.36 15.23
N SER A 339 -1.34 -10.52 14.04
CA SER A 339 -1.18 -11.76 13.23
C SER A 339 -1.37 -11.47 11.73
N ALA A 340 -0.74 -12.26 10.87
CA ALA A 340 -0.72 -12.08 9.41
C ALA A 340 -2.09 -12.18 8.71
N SER A 341 -3.17 -12.45 9.47
CA SER A 341 -4.55 -12.57 9.00
C SER A 341 -5.46 -11.38 9.37
N THR A 342 -4.95 -10.36 10.09
CA THR A 342 -5.70 -9.11 10.37
C THR A 342 -5.46 -8.07 9.29
N ALA A 343 -6.53 -7.38 8.89
CA ALA A 343 -6.46 -6.25 7.97
C ALA A 343 -5.54 -5.13 8.51
N PRO A 344 -4.97 -4.28 7.63
CA PRO A 344 -4.20 -3.11 8.07
C PRO A 344 -5.00 -2.21 9.02
N CYS A 345 -4.32 -1.43 9.87
CA CYS A 345 -4.89 -0.50 10.88
C CYS A 345 -5.42 -1.18 12.16
N ARG A 346 -4.50 -1.57 13.05
CA ARG A 346 -4.81 -2.24 14.33
C ARG A 346 -5.40 -1.33 15.40
N ALA A 347 -5.05 -0.05 15.39
CA ALA A 347 -5.57 0.96 16.32
C ALA A 347 -6.93 1.51 15.82
N LEU A 348 -7.66 2.19 16.72
CA LEU A 348 -8.94 2.83 16.39
C LEU A 348 -8.80 3.97 15.37
N VAL A 349 -7.66 4.67 15.41
CA VAL A 349 -7.39 5.84 14.58
C VAL A 349 -6.00 5.76 13.95
N TYR A 350 -5.83 6.47 12.84
CA TYR A 350 -4.55 6.65 12.17
C TYR A 350 -4.40 8.10 11.70
N SER A 351 -3.17 8.57 11.53
CA SER A 351 -2.87 9.89 10.98
C SER A 351 -2.28 9.75 9.59
N ASP A 352 -2.84 10.51 8.64
CA ASP A 352 -2.21 10.79 7.35
C ASP A 352 -1.90 12.29 7.30
N THR A 353 -0.75 12.63 6.70
CA THR A 353 -0.25 14.01 6.70
C THR A 353 0.24 14.41 5.31
N ARG A 354 0.16 15.71 5.04
CA ARG A 354 0.68 16.32 3.83
C ARG A 354 1.98 17.06 4.15
N ARG A 355 3.04 16.74 3.41
CA ARG A 355 4.35 17.38 3.49
C ARG A 355 4.25 18.85 3.05
N SER A 356 4.97 19.75 3.71
CA SER A 356 5.07 21.16 3.30
C SER A 356 5.85 21.33 2.01
N ALA A 357 7.00 20.67 1.90
CA ALA A 357 7.83 20.74 0.72
C ALA A 357 7.14 20.17 -0.53
N THR A 358 7.21 20.91 -1.64
CA THR A 358 6.73 20.51 -2.96
C THR A 358 7.87 20.51 -3.98
N ALA A 359 7.67 19.86 -5.12
CA ALA A 359 8.68 19.77 -6.17
C ALA A 359 8.12 20.11 -7.56
N ARG A 360 8.95 20.73 -8.40
CA ARG A 360 8.72 20.91 -9.83
C ARG A 360 9.76 20.12 -10.62
N LEU A 361 9.33 19.40 -11.66
CA LEU A 361 10.21 18.63 -12.55
C LEU A 361 10.23 19.23 -13.95
N GLY A 362 11.43 19.32 -14.50
CA GLY A 362 11.74 19.88 -15.79
C GLY A 362 11.81 18.89 -16.95
N PRO A 363 11.95 19.39 -18.20
CA PRO A 363 12.17 18.56 -19.38
C PRO A 363 13.34 17.57 -19.25
N ALA A 364 14.46 17.95 -18.61
CA ALA A 364 15.60 17.05 -18.46
C ALA A 364 15.26 15.76 -17.69
N VAL A 365 14.37 15.85 -16.69
CA VAL A 365 13.89 14.67 -15.95
C VAL A 365 12.91 13.87 -16.79
N LEU A 366 12.03 14.53 -17.56
CA LEU A 366 11.11 13.86 -18.48
C LEU A 366 11.86 13.08 -19.56
N ASP A 367 12.89 13.67 -20.16
CA ASP A 367 13.74 13.01 -21.17
C ASP A 367 14.47 11.80 -20.58
N ALA A 368 14.96 11.92 -19.34
CA ALA A 368 15.60 10.81 -18.63
C ALA A 368 14.63 9.65 -18.30
N LEU A 369 13.32 9.90 -18.30
CA LEU A 369 12.28 8.87 -18.16
C LEU A 369 11.95 8.16 -19.47
N ALA A 370 12.46 8.60 -20.63
CA ALA A 370 12.16 7.98 -21.93
C ALA A 370 12.26 6.43 -21.96
N PRO A 371 13.27 5.78 -21.34
CA PRO A 371 13.36 4.31 -21.30
C PRO A 371 12.18 3.61 -20.61
N LEU A 372 11.47 4.31 -19.72
CA LEU A 372 10.32 3.77 -19.01
C LEU A 372 9.20 3.36 -19.97
N ARG A 373 9.10 4.00 -21.14
CA ARG A 373 8.17 3.60 -22.21
C ARG A 373 8.32 2.12 -22.57
N LEU A 374 9.55 1.62 -22.73
CA LEU A 374 9.80 0.22 -23.11
C LEU A 374 9.29 -0.75 -22.04
N LEU A 375 9.47 -0.39 -20.77
CA LEU A 375 8.96 -1.15 -19.63
C LEU A 375 7.44 -1.15 -19.60
N MET A 376 6.82 0.02 -19.76
CA MET A 376 5.36 0.19 -19.78
C MET A 376 4.72 -0.53 -20.97
N ASP A 377 5.36 -0.51 -22.15
CA ASP A 377 4.90 -1.26 -23.31
C ASP A 377 4.92 -2.77 -23.05
N SER A 378 6.00 -3.29 -22.44
CA SER A 378 6.07 -4.70 -22.04
C SER A 378 5.05 -5.06 -20.93
N ALA A 379 4.67 -4.10 -20.08
CA ALA A 379 3.66 -4.29 -19.06
C ALA A 379 2.24 -4.34 -19.66
N GLY A 380 1.97 -3.57 -20.72
CA GLY A 380 0.74 -3.70 -21.52
C GLY A 380 0.56 -5.10 -22.11
N TRP A 381 1.66 -5.77 -22.47
CA TRP A 381 1.64 -7.16 -22.92
C TRP A 381 1.20 -8.11 -21.80
N LEU A 382 1.76 -7.95 -20.59
CA LEU A 382 1.37 -8.76 -19.43
C LEU A 382 -0.12 -8.67 -19.13
N THR A 383 -0.66 -7.45 -19.03
CA THR A 383 -2.07 -7.23 -18.69
C THR A 383 -3.00 -7.75 -19.80
N SER A 384 -2.64 -7.53 -21.07
CA SER A 384 -3.42 -8.02 -22.21
C SER A 384 -3.46 -9.55 -22.28
N ARG A 385 -2.34 -10.23 -22.04
CA ARG A 385 -2.28 -11.71 -22.05
C ARG A 385 -3.04 -12.32 -20.87
N LEU A 386 -2.94 -11.71 -19.68
CA LEU A 386 -3.69 -12.14 -18.51
C LEU A 386 -5.20 -11.99 -18.77
N ALA A 387 -5.63 -10.84 -19.30
CA ALA A 387 -7.04 -10.60 -19.64
C ALA A 387 -7.55 -11.59 -20.69
N ALA A 388 -6.80 -11.82 -21.78
CA ALA A 388 -7.18 -12.77 -22.81
C ALA A 388 -7.40 -14.19 -22.26
N THR A 389 -6.54 -14.62 -21.33
CA THR A 389 -6.66 -15.94 -20.68
C THR A 389 -7.94 -16.02 -19.84
N VAL A 390 -8.22 -15.00 -19.03
CA VAL A 390 -9.41 -14.98 -18.18
C VAL A 390 -10.69 -14.84 -19.00
N THR A 391 -10.71 -13.99 -20.03
CA THR A 391 -11.86 -13.81 -20.92
C THR A 391 -12.19 -15.09 -21.66
N ALA A 392 -11.21 -15.83 -22.18
CA ALA A 392 -11.45 -17.10 -22.88
C ALA A 392 -12.09 -18.17 -21.96
N GLU A 393 -11.70 -18.25 -20.69
CA GLU A 393 -12.34 -19.15 -19.73
C GLU A 393 -13.73 -18.64 -19.32
N ALA A 394 -13.88 -17.32 -19.18
CA ALA A 394 -15.17 -16.70 -18.88
C ALA A 394 -16.19 -16.92 -20.02
N ASP A 395 -15.74 -16.90 -21.28
CA ASP A 395 -16.55 -17.25 -22.46
C ASP A 395 -17.12 -18.66 -22.37
N ARG A 396 -16.32 -19.65 -21.94
CA ARG A 396 -16.79 -21.04 -21.77
C ARG A 396 -17.82 -21.14 -20.66
N VAL A 397 -17.60 -20.44 -19.55
CA VAL A 397 -18.54 -20.38 -18.43
C VAL A 397 -19.87 -19.74 -18.87
N HIS A 398 -19.81 -18.62 -19.61
CA HIS A 398 -21.00 -17.98 -20.15
C HIS A 398 -21.77 -18.90 -21.09
N ALA A 399 -21.10 -19.54 -22.05
CA ALA A 399 -21.73 -20.43 -23.00
C ALA A 399 -22.46 -21.60 -22.32
N ALA A 400 -21.88 -22.16 -21.26
CA ALA A 400 -22.53 -23.21 -20.47
C ALA A 400 -23.79 -22.71 -19.75
N LEU A 401 -23.74 -21.53 -19.12
CA LEU A 401 -24.90 -20.93 -18.45
C LEU A 401 -25.99 -20.51 -19.45
N ALA A 402 -25.60 -19.95 -20.59
CA ALA A 402 -26.51 -19.46 -21.63
C ALA A 402 -27.33 -20.60 -22.28
N ALA A 403 -26.80 -21.83 -22.27
CA ALA A 403 -27.54 -23.01 -22.72
C ALA A 403 -28.75 -23.35 -21.83
N GLU A 404 -28.78 -22.87 -20.58
CA GLU A 404 -29.88 -23.07 -19.63
C GLU A 404 -30.88 -21.89 -19.60
N GLY A 405 -30.52 -20.74 -20.18
CA GLY A 405 -31.34 -19.54 -20.25
C GLY A 405 -30.55 -18.24 -20.15
N PRO A 406 -31.22 -17.09 -19.97
CA PRO A 406 -30.56 -15.79 -19.77
C PRO A 406 -29.61 -15.82 -18.56
N VAL A 407 -28.44 -15.20 -18.71
CA VAL A 407 -27.38 -15.21 -17.70
C VAL A 407 -27.38 -13.90 -16.92
N ASP A 408 -27.68 -13.95 -15.62
CA ASP A 408 -27.44 -12.82 -14.72
C ASP A 408 -25.98 -12.78 -14.25
N LEU A 409 -25.51 -11.58 -13.91
CA LEU A 409 -24.11 -11.35 -13.52
C LEU A 409 -23.74 -12.09 -12.24
N ALA A 410 -24.69 -12.32 -11.33
CA ALA A 410 -24.41 -13.08 -10.12
C ALA A 410 -24.08 -14.54 -10.45
N ALA A 411 -24.92 -15.22 -11.22
CA ALA A 411 -24.68 -16.60 -11.66
C ALA A 411 -23.34 -16.73 -12.39
N PHE A 412 -23.06 -15.79 -13.31
CA PHE A 412 -21.80 -15.73 -14.04
C PHE A 412 -20.59 -15.57 -13.12
N TRP A 413 -20.61 -14.58 -12.22
CA TRP A 413 -19.53 -14.33 -11.27
C TRP A 413 -19.19 -15.56 -10.42
N PHE A 414 -20.21 -16.20 -9.83
CA PHE A 414 -19.99 -17.39 -8.99
C PHE A 414 -19.45 -18.58 -9.79
N ALA A 415 -19.91 -18.77 -11.02
CA ALA A 415 -19.40 -19.82 -11.90
C ALA A 415 -17.96 -19.56 -12.36
N CYS A 416 -17.51 -18.30 -12.42
CA CYS A 416 -16.12 -17.93 -12.72
C CYS A 416 -15.16 -18.05 -11.53
N LEU A 417 -15.62 -18.21 -10.28
CA LEU A 417 -14.71 -18.29 -9.11
C LEU A 417 -13.63 -19.38 -9.20
N PRO A 418 -13.88 -20.60 -9.72
CA PRO A 418 -12.83 -21.60 -9.93
C PRO A 418 -11.78 -21.16 -10.96
N VAL A 419 -12.19 -20.46 -12.02
CA VAL A 419 -11.29 -19.90 -13.04
C VAL A 419 -10.36 -18.86 -12.40
N LEU A 420 -10.93 -17.94 -11.62
CA LEU A 420 -10.21 -16.84 -10.98
C LEU A 420 -9.20 -17.31 -9.93
N HIS A 421 -9.51 -18.36 -9.17
CA HIS A 421 -8.61 -18.88 -8.13
C HIS A 421 -7.65 -19.98 -8.61
N GLY A 422 -7.96 -20.65 -9.73
CA GLY A 422 -7.15 -21.72 -10.30
C GLY A 422 -6.40 -21.28 -11.56
N ALA A 423 -7.09 -21.31 -12.70
CA ALA A 423 -6.50 -21.09 -14.02
C ALA A 423 -5.81 -19.72 -14.15
N ALA A 424 -6.43 -18.65 -13.67
CA ALA A 424 -5.87 -17.30 -13.73
C ALA A 424 -4.56 -17.19 -12.93
N ARG A 425 -4.48 -17.88 -11.79
CA ARG A 425 -3.27 -17.88 -10.95
C ARG A 425 -2.13 -18.68 -11.59
N ALA A 426 -2.44 -19.81 -12.21
CA ALA A 426 -1.45 -20.58 -12.96
C ALA A 426 -0.92 -19.78 -14.16
N ALA A 427 -1.82 -19.19 -14.94
CA ALA A 427 -1.48 -18.33 -16.07
C ALA A 427 -0.63 -17.12 -15.65
N ALA A 428 -0.94 -16.49 -14.52
CA ALA A 428 -0.15 -15.40 -13.96
C ALA A 428 1.31 -15.82 -13.68
N SER A 429 1.52 -16.98 -13.04
CA SER A 429 2.87 -17.53 -12.79
C SER A 429 3.63 -17.84 -14.09
N ASP A 430 2.96 -18.47 -15.06
CA ASP A 430 3.58 -18.82 -16.35
C ASP A 430 3.95 -17.56 -17.15
N LEU A 431 3.08 -16.55 -17.13
CA LEU A 431 3.33 -15.24 -17.76
C LEU A 431 4.50 -14.51 -17.10
N GLN A 432 4.65 -14.57 -15.77
CA GLN A 432 5.79 -13.98 -15.09
C GLN A 432 7.11 -14.62 -15.54
N ALA A 433 7.15 -15.95 -15.67
CA ALA A 433 8.32 -16.67 -16.13
C ALA A 433 8.66 -16.34 -17.61
N ASP A 434 7.66 -16.30 -18.49
CA ASP A 434 7.85 -15.91 -19.91
C ASP A 434 8.33 -14.45 -20.02
N PHE A 435 7.75 -13.55 -19.23
CA PHE A 435 8.15 -12.15 -19.18
C PHE A 435 9.62 -11.96 -18.82
N ALA A 436 10.09 -12.62 -17.75
CA ALA A 436 11.49 -12.61 -17.35
C ALA A 436 12.40 -13.23 -18.42
N ALA A 437 11.95 -14.29 -19.10
CA ALA A 437 12.70 -14.93 -20.18
C ALA A 437 12.85 -14.01 -21.41
N ARG A 438 11.79 -13.27 -21.78
CA ARG A 438 11.80 -12.26 -22.85
C ARG A 438 12.77 -11.13 -22.53
N TRP A 439 12.66 -10.54 -21.34
CA TRP A 439 13.58 -9.47 -20.92
C TRP A 439 15.04 -9.92 -20.85
N ARG A 440 15.30 -11.17 -20.45
CA ARG A 440 16.66 -11.74 -20.50
C ARG A 440 17.22 -11.79 -21.93
N ARG A 441 16.40 -12.09 -22.93
CA ARG A 441 16.81 -12.06 -24.35
C ARG A 441 17.07 -10.62 -24.83
N VAL A 442 16.17 -9.69 -24.48
CA VAL A 442 16.31 -8.26 -24.82
C VAL A 442 17.59 -7.66 -24.24
N LEU A 443 17.87 -7.91 -22.96
CA LEU A 443 19.00 -7.28 -22.25
C LEU A 443 20.34 -7.98 -22.50
N ALA A 444 20.34 -9.23 -22.98
CA ALA A 444 21.53 -10.04 -23.26
C ALA A 444 22.60 -9.96 -22.15
N LEU A 445 22.18 -10.16 -20.89
CA LEU A 445 23.03 -9.92 -19.72
C LEU A 445 24.25 -10.86 -19.69
N PRO A 446 25.49 -10.33 -19.55
CA PRO A 446 26.66 -11.15 -19.29
C PRO A 446 26.57 -11.82 -17.91
N GLY A 447 27.03 -13.08 -17.80
CA GLY A 447 26.82 -13.91 -16.61
C GLY A 447 27.51 -13.44 -15.33
N ASP A 448 28.60 -12.68 -15.43
CA ASP A 448 29.44 -12.20 -14.32
C ASP A 448 29.45 -10.67 -14.17
N ALA A 449 28.68 -9.95 -14.99
CA ALA A 449 28.64 -8.50 -14.94
C ALA A 449 28.00 -8.03 -13.62
N ARG A 450 28.62 -7.04 -12.98
CA ARG A 450 28.02 -6.30 -11.84
C ARG A 450 27.16 -5.13 -12.27
N ARG A 451 27.52 -4.51 -13.40
CA ARG A 451 26.85 -3.33 -13.94
C ARG A 451 26.67 -3.53 -15.44
N VAL A 452 25.44 -3.39 -15.90
CA VAL A 452 25.08 -3.44 -17.31
C VAL A 452 24.46 -2.10 -17.68
N ARG A 453 24.98 -1.47 -18.72
CA ARG A 453 24.44 -0.23 -19.30
C ARG A 453 24.04 -0.51 -20.74
N VAL A 454 22.80 -0.15 -21.07
CA VAL A 454 22.21 -0.36 -22.38
C VAL A 454 21.59 0.95 -22.85
N ARG A 455 21.65 1.27 -24.13
CA ARG A 455 20.90 2.42 -24.65
C ARG A 455 19.49 1.98 -25.02
N SER A 456 18.48 2.79 -24.72
CA SER A 456 17.09 2.44 -25.11
C SER A 456 16.97 2.21 -26.62
N ALA A 457 17.65 3.03 -27.42
CA ALA A 457 17.72 2.91 -28.87
C ALA A 457 18.25 1.56 -29.37
N ASP A 458 19.13 0.89 -28.60
CA ASP A 458 19.72 -0.40 -29.00
C ASP A 458 18.78 -1.58 -28.71
N ILE A 459 17.78 -1.42 -27.84
CA ILE A 459 16.86 -2.49 -27.43
C ILE A 459 15.41 -2.27 -27.86
N GLU A 460 15.05 -1.09 -28.37
CA GLU A 460 13.66 -0.76 -28.71
C GLU A 460 13.07 -1.75 -29.73
N GLU A 461 13.82 -2.13 -30.77
CA GLU A 461 13.36 -3.10 -31.77
C GLU A 461 13.17 -4.49 -31.15
N ALA A 462 14.10 -4.93 -30.29
CA ALA A 462 14.01 -6.22 -29.60
C ALA A 462 12.81 -6.26 -28.64
N VAL A 463 12.55 -5.18 -27.88
CA VAL A 463 11.36 -5.06 -27.04
C VAL A 463 10.09 -5.15 -27.89
N ARG A 464 10.03 -4.44 -29.01
CA ARG A 464 8.89 -4.50 -29.93
C ARG A 464 8.67 -5.88 -30.52
N ALA A 465 9.74 -6.58 -30.89
CA ALA A 465 9.65 -7.95 -31.41
C ALA A 465 9.18 -8.96 -30.35
N GLU A 466 9.66 -8.82 -29.10
CA GLU A 466 9.33 -9.74 -28.01
C GLU A 466 7.95 -9.50 -27.39
N PHE A 467 7.46 -8.26 -27.36
CA PHE A 467 6.21 -7.91 -26.67
C PHE A 467 5.10 -7.40 -27.61
N GLY A 468 5.43 -7.02 -28.85
CA GLY A 468 4.49 -6.47 -29.82
C GLY A 468 3.94 -5.08 -29.43
N SER A 469 2.98 -4.58 -30.22
CA SER A 469 2.14 -3.44 -29.84
C SER A 469 0.96 -3.97 -29.03
N SER A 470 1.14 -4.06 -27.71
CA SER A 470 0.10 -4.58 -26.82
C SER A 470 -0.70 -3.43 -26.22
N GLY A 471 -1.90 -3.21 -26.75
CA GLY A 471 -2.99 -2.49 -26.10
C GLY A 471 -4.11 -3.49 -25.73
N GLY A 472 -4.84 -3.23 -24.65
CA GLY A 472 -5.96 -4.08 -24.21
C GLY A 472 -5.95 -4.42 -22.72
N GLY A 473 -6.90 -5.27 -22.31
CA GLY A 473 -7.09 -5.66 -20.92
C GLY A 473 -8.45 -5.20 -20.38
N TRP A 474 -8.43 -4.68 -19.15
CA TRP A 474 -9.60 -4.08 -18.49
C TRP A 474 -9.35 -2.59 -18.25
N THR A 475 -10.38 -1.84 -17.88
CA THR A 475 -10.33 -0.38 -17.74
C THR A 475 -9.16 0.10 -16.87
N ALA A 476 -8.85 -0.59 -15.76
CA ALA A 476 -7.75 -0.21 -14.89
C ALA A 476 -6.35 -0.58 -15.43
N ALA A 477 -6.25 -1.56 -16.35
CA ALA A 477 -4.99 -1.94 -17.01
C ALA A 477 -4.35 -0.82 -17.84
N ARG A 478 -5.15 0.19 -18.21
CA ARG A 478 -4.67 1.41 -18.87
C ARG A 478 -3.82 2.30 -17.97
N TYR A 479 -3.85 2.08 -16.65
CA TYR A 479 -3.00 2.80 -15.71
C TYR A 479 -1.78 1.99 -15.33
N LEU A 480 -0.62 2.65 -15.41
CA LEU A 480 0.63 2.21 -14.80
C LEU A 480 1.12 3.31 -13.86
N SER A 481 1.49 2.95 -12.63
CA SER A 481 2.05 3.93 -11.68
C SER A 481 3.50 3.60 -11.34
N PRO A 482 4.48 4.20 -12.02
CA PRO A 482 5.89 4.00 -11.70
C PRO A 482 6.31 4.84 -10.49
N ASP A 483 7.02 4.19 -9.57
CA ASP A 483 7.73 4.82 -8.46
C ASP A 483 9.19 5.03 -8.88
N VAL A 484 9.64 6.29 -8.96
CA VAL A 484 10.98 6.66 -9.42
C VAL A 484 11.69 7.51 -8.40
N MET A 485 12.95 7.21 -8.11
CA MET A 485 13.83 8.04 -7.28
C MET A 485 14.86 8.75 -8.14
N ILE A 486 15.28 9.94 -7.74
CA ILE A 486 16.38 10.68 -8.38
C ILE A 486 17.61 10.59 -7.48
N ALA A 487 18.69 10.00 -7.99
CA ALA A 487 19.99 9.98 -7.33
C ALA A 487 20.84 11.16 -7.84
N ALA A 488 21.00 12.17 -6.99
CA ALA A 488 21.76 13.39 -7.28
C ALA A 488 22.22 14.06 -5.98
N ASP A 489 23.36 14.77 -6.03
CA ASP A 489 23.81 15.63 -4.93
C ASP A 489 23.14 17.01 -5.04
N GLY A 490 21.90 17.10 -4.53
CA GLY A 490 21.11 18.33 -4.60
C GLY A 490 20.46 18.62 -5.96
N ALA A 491 19.62 19.65 -5.98
CA ALA A 491 18.90 20.09 -7.18
C ALA A 491 19.83 20.64 -8.28
N GLU A 492 20.95 21.26 -7.89
CA GLU A 492 21.92 21.82 -8.83
C GLU A 492 22.60 20.73 -9.68
N ALA A 493 22.88 19.56 -9.10
CA ALA A 493 23.41 18.42 -9.85
C ALA A 493 22.42 17.95 -10.91
N VAL A 494 21.12 17.91 -10.58
CA VAL A 494 20.08 17.58 -11.56
C VAL A 494 20.04 18.61 -12.70
N ALA A 495 20.13 19.91 -12.37
CA ALA A 495 20.13 20.99 -13.36
C ALA A 495 21.34 20.94 -14.32
N ARG A 496 22.50 20.45 -13.87
CA ARG A 496 23.67 20.20 -14.72
C ARG A 496 23.61 18.88 -15.51
N GLY A 497 22.60 18.05 -15.25
CA GLY A 497 22.48 16.72 -15.84
C GLY A 497 23.29 15.64 -15.11
N ASP A 498 23.82 15.90 -13.92
CA ASP A 498 24.60 14.99 -13.08
C ASP A 498 23.69 14.15 -12.17
N PHE A 499 22.80 13.35 -12.76
CA PHE A 499 21.84 12.53 -12.01
C PHE A 499 21.53 11.19 -12.67
N THR A 500 21.00 10.26 -11.88
CA THR A 500 20.47 8.97 -12.32
C THR A 500 19.05 8.80 -11.81
N LEU A 501 18.15 8.25 -12.63
CA LEU A 501 16.83 7.82 -12.19
C LEU A 501 16.88 6.37 -11.74
N VAL A 502 16.08 6.01 -10.74
CA VAL A 502 16.00 4.65 -10.21
C VAL A 502 14.55 4.23 -10.16
N LEU A 503 14.18 3.19 -10.90
CA LEU A 503 12.87 2.57 -10.80
C LEU A 503 12.81 1.80 -9.47
N GLY A 504 11.96 2.25 -8.56
CA GLY A 504 11.65 1.57 -7.30
C GLY A 504 10.70 0.41 -7.54
N GLU A 505 9.55 0.69 -8.14
CA GLU A 505 8.47 -0.25 -8.41
C GLU A 505 7.64 0.23 -9.61
N LEU A 506 7.01 -0.68 -10.36
CA LEU A 506 6.05 -0.37 -11.41
C LEU A 506 4.70 -1.01 -11.06
N HIS A 507 3.76 -0.22 -10.56
CA HIS A 507 2.42 -0.72 -10.20
C HIS A 507 1.59 -0.89 -11.45
N LEU A 508 1.19 -2.14 -11.74
CA LEU A 508 0.38 -2.48 -12.90
C LEU A 508 -1.11 -2.33 -12.62
N ALA A 509 -1.85 -1.92 -13.65
CA ALA A 509 -3.31 -1.86 -13.68
C ALA A 509 -3.95 -1.07 -12.52
N ALA A 510 -3.29 0.00 -12.10
CA ALA A 510 -3.73 0.79 -10.97
C ALA A 510 -3.33 2.26 -11.12
N ASN A 511 -4.31 3.15 -10.94
CA ASN A 511 -4.05 4.54 -10.57
C ASN A 511 -3.80 4.59 -9.06
N THR A 512 -2.54 4.56 -8.66
CA THR A 512 -2.14 4.51 -7.26
C THR A 512 -2.42 5.81 -6.51
N LEU A 513 -2.47 6.95 -7.20
CA LEU A 513 -2.88 8.24 -6.62
C LEU A 513 -4.39 8.32 -6.33
N GLY A 514 -5.15 7.38 -6.89
CA GLY A 514 -6.54 7.17 -6.53
C GLY A 514 -6.75 6.48 -5.19
N ALA A 515 -5.70 5.97 -4.52
CA ALA A 515 -5.82 5.45 -3.16
C ALA A 515 -6.11 6.60 -2.18
N SER A 516 -7.03 6.38 -1.23
CA SER A 516 -7.53 7.43 -0.34
C SER A 516 -6.45 8.16 0.47
N LEU A 517 -5.34 7.47 0.80
CA LEU A 517 -4.20 8.07 1.50
C LEU A 517 -3.45 9.12 0.67
N PHE A 518 -3.56 9.08 -0.66
CA PHE A 518 -3.07 10.15 -1.53
C PHE A 518 -4.20 11.14 -1.80
N THR A 519 -5.34 10.67 -2.31
CA THR A 519 -6.44 11.53 -2.75
C THR A 519 -6.87 12.54 -1.68
N HIS A 520 -7.05 12.12 -0.42
CA HIS A 520 -7.49 13.05 0.64
C HIS A 520 -6.39 13.98 1.16
N GLN A 521 -5.12 13.70 0.83
CA GLN A 521 -3.99 14.57 1.16
C GLN A 521 -3.63 15.50 0.00
N HIS A 522 -4.41 15.54 -1.08
CA HIS A 522 -4.19 16.47 -2.18
C HIS A 522 -4.71 17.87 -1.83
N PRO A 523 -3.95 18.96 -2.12
CA PRO A 523 -4.44 20.34 -1.93
C PRO A 523 -5.76 20.66 -2.64
N ASP A 524 -5.95 20.09 -3.83
CA ASP A 524 -7.15 20.26 -4.66
C ASP A 524 -7.61 18.90 -5.19
N ILE A 525 -8.47 18.20 -4.43
CA ILE A 525 -8.96 16.88 -4.84
C ILE A 525 -9.69 16.94 -6.20
N GLY A 526 -10.32 18.08 -6.51
CA GLY A 526 -11.05 18.29 -7.76
C GLY A 526 -10.16 18.17 -8.99
N GLU A 527 -8.87 18.50 -8.89
CA GLU A 527 -7.91 18.30 -9.96
C GLU A 527 -7.68 16.82 -10.29
N LEU A 528 -7.59 15.95 -9.29
CA LEU A 528 -7.45 14.50 -9.52
C LEU A 528 -8.69 13.90 -10.19
N PHE A 529 -9.87 14.43 -9.89
CA PHE A 529 -11.11 14.09 -10.60
C PHE A 529 -11.08 14.56 -12.05
N ARG A 530 -10.67 15.81 -12.33
CA ARG A 530 -10.52 16.31 -13.72
C ARG A 530 -9.54 15.46 -14.56
N LEU A 531 -8.44 15.00 -13.95
CA LEU A 531 -7.51 14.09 -14.60
C LEU A 531 -8.16 12.74 -14.91
N THR A 532 -8.95 12.21 -13.97
CA THR A 532 -9.73 10.98 -14.17
C THR A 532 -10.79 11.16 -15.27
N ASP A 533 -11.43 12.32 -15.37
CA ASP A 533 -12.41 12.65 -16.41
C ASP A 533 -11.78 12.68 -17.80
N ARG A 534 -10.58 13.23 -17.90
CA ARG A 534 -9.81 13.22 -19.15
C ARG A 534 -9.39 11.81 -19.55
N ASP A 535 -9.01 10.98 -18.58
CA ASP A 535 -8.62 9.59 -18.82
C ASP A 535 -9.84 8.72 -19.20
N HIS A 536 -11.00 9.02 -18.63
CA HIS A 536 -12.25 8.29 -18.89
C HIS A 536 -13.41 9.24 -19.21
N PRO A 537 -13.56 9.69 -20.47
CA PRO A 537 -14.65 10.59 -20.84
C PRO A 537 -16.06 10.01 -20.62
N GLY A 538 -16.17 8.68 -20.57
CA GLY A 538 -17.40 7.96 -20.25
C GLY A 538 -17.40 7.36 -18.84
N PRO A 539 -18.55 6.84 -18.38
CA PRO A 539 -18.65 6.15 -17.09
C PRO A 539 -17.80 4.86 -17.09
N ARG A 540 -17.36 4.43 -15.90
CA ARG A 540 -16.68 3.15 -15.68
C ARG A 540 -17.57 2.18 -14.91
N LEU A 541 -17.29 0.87 -15.01
CA LEU A 541 -17.84 -0.15 -14.13
C LEU A 541 -16.78 -0.58 -13.11
N LEU A 542 -17.10 -0.46 -11.82
CA LEU A 542 -16.17 -0.75 -10.73
C LEU A 542 -16.78 -1.79 -9.77
N PRO A 543 -16.10 -2.90 -9.46
CA PRO A 543 -16.60 -3.83 -8.47
C PRO A 543 -16.55 -3.23 -7.06
N LEU A 544 -17.62 -3.41 -6.28
CA LEU A 544 -17.59 -3.11 -4.85
C LEU A 544 -16.72 -4.14 -4.13
N LEU A 545 -15.75 -3.61 -3.39
CA LEU A 545 -14.80 -4.43 -2.64
C LEU A 545 -15.23 -4.55 -1.18
N PRO A 546 -14.89 -5.67 -0.50
CA PRO A 546 -15.02 -5.78 0.95
C PRO A 546 -14.43 -4.56 1.67
N LYS A 547 -14.93 -4.24 2.87
CA LYS A 547 -14.41 -3.11 3.66
C LYS A 547 -12.90 -3.20 3.89
N GLU A 548 -12.46 -4.42 4.19
CA GLU A 548 -11.08 -4.80 4.49
C GLU A 548 -10.84 -6.21 3.94
N HIS A 549 -9.61 -6.53 3.54
CA HIS A 549 -9.23 -7.86 3.05
C HIS A 549 -7.80 -8.22 3.46
N ARG A 550 -7.53 -9.53 3.61
CA ARG A 550 -6.20 -10.04 4.01
C ARG A 550 -5.11 -9.71 3.00
N SER A 551 -5.46 -9.55 1.73
CA SER A 551 -4.56 -9.09 0.65
C SER A 551 -4.33 -7.56 0.68
N ARG A 552 -4.09 -6.99 1.86
CA ARG A 552 -3.71 -5.58 2.09
C ARG A 552 -4.78 -4.52 1.80
N LEU A 553 -6.04 -4.88 1.53
CA LEU A 553 -7.12 -3.89 1.39
C LEU A 553 -7.51 -3.33 2.76
N SER A 554 -7.45 -2.01 2.89
CA SER A 554 -7.97 -1.26 4.02
C SER A 554 -8.62 0.03 3.53
N VAL A 555 -9.27 0.75 4.44
CA VAL A 555 -9.83 2.07 4.13
C VAL A 555 -8.79 3.01 3.50
N ARG A 556 -7.52 2.98 3.96
CA ARG A 556 -6.43 3.86 3.51
C ARG A 556 -6.01 3.66 2.05
N VAL A 557 -6.15 2.44 1.54
CA VAL A 557 -5.74 2.09 0.17
C VAL A 557 -6.94 1.84 -0.75
N ARG A 558 -8.16 2.15 -0.27
CA ARG A 558 -9.37 2.08 -1.09
C ARG A 558 -9.30 3.14 -2.19
N HIS A 559 -9.75 2.77 -3.38
CA HIS A 559 -9.87 3.71 -4.48
C HIS A 559 -10.95 4.76 -4.17
N ALA A 560 -10.56 6.04 -4.13
CA ALA A 560 -11.39 7.18 -3.76
C ALA A 560 -11.80 8.04 -4.97
N LEU A 561 -11.11 7.93 -6.11
CA LEU A 561 -11.46 8.61 -7.35
C LEU A 561 -12.62 7.91 -8.08
N VAL A 562 -13.76 7.78 -7.39
CA VAL A 562 -14.99 7.19 -7.92
C VAL A 562 -15.98 8.31 -8.21
N ARG A 563 -16.28 8.55 -9.48
CA ARG A 563 -17.08 9.70 -9.92
C ARG A 563 -18.58 9.46 -9.79
N PRO A 564 -19.43 10.50 -9.78
CA PRO A 564 -20.87 10.35 -9.74
C PRO A 564 -21.47 9.55 -10.92
N GLU A 565 -20.85 9.62 -12.09
CA GLU A 565 -21.27 8.90 -13.30
C GLU A 565 -20.77 7.45 -13.35
N ASP A 566 -19.75 7.09 -12.56
CA ASP A 566 -19.25 5.71 -12.52
C ASP A 566 -20.28 4.78 -11.87
N HIS A 567 -20.41 3.59 -12.44
CA HIS A 567 -21.21 2.50 -11.89
C HIS A 567 -20.39 1.68 -10.91
N GLN A 568 -21.01 1.32 -9.79
CA GLN A 568 -20.45 0.34 -8.88
C GLN A 568 -21.31 -0.90 -8.85
N VAL A 569 -20.71 -2.08 -8.97
CA VAL A 569 -21.44 -3.35 -8.95
C VAL A 569 -21.11 -4.19 -7.73
N ALA A 570 -22.14 -4.53 -6.96
CA ALA A 570 -22.05 -5.38 -5.79
C ALA A 570 -22.08 -6.86 -6.23
N LEU A 571 -20.95 -7.55 -6.16
CA LEU A 571 -20.83 -8.95 -6.58
C LEU A 571 -21.18 -9.92 -5.45
N ALA A 572 -20.59 -9.70 -4.28
CA ALA A 572 -20.82 -10.48 -3.07
C ALA A 572 -21.11 -9.56 -1.88
N ASP A 573 -20.24 -8.57 -1.66
CA ASP A 573 -20.42 -7.55 -0.65
C ASP A 573 -21.08 -6.29 -1.22
N PHE A 574 -21.91 -5.64 -0.40
CA PHE A 574 -22.47 -4.32 -0.69
C PHE A 574 -21.88 -3.32 0.30
N THR A 575 -20.77 -2.71 -0.08
CA THR A 575 -20.01 -1.83 0.80
C THR A 575 -20.15 -0.35 0.49
N ALA A 576 -20.86 0.01 -0.58
CA ALA A 576 -21.22 1.40 -0.87
C ALA A 576 -22.37 1.86 0.05
N ASP A 577 -22.60 3.17 0.05
CA ASP A 577 -23.86 3.74 0.53
C ASP A 577 -25.01 3.17 -0.32
N PRO A 578 -26.03 2.51 0.26
CA PRO A 578 -27.19 2.01 -0.47
C PRO A 578 -27.96 3.11 -1.22
N ALA A 579 -27.89 4.37 -0.76
CA ALA A 579 -28.51 5.51 -1.43
C ALA A 579 -27.65 6.06 -2.58
N ARG A 580 -26.43 5.55 -2.79
CA ARG A 580 -25.56 5.98 -3.90
C ARG A 580 -26.24 5.67 -5.24
N PRO A 581 -26.44 6.67 -6.11
CA PRO A 581 -26.86 6.42 -7.48
C PRO A 581 -25.88 5.46 -8.19
N ARG A 582 -26.38 4.66 -9.13
CA ARG A 582 -25.56 3.75 -9.95
C ARG A 582 -24.81 2.67 -9.16
N ALA A 583 -25.22 2.39 -7.92
CA ALA A 583 -24.84 1.16 -7.21
C ALA A 583 -25.80 0.03 -7.61
N VAL A 584 -25.29 -0.96 -8.35
CA VAL A 584 -26.07 -2.04 -8.96
C VAL A 584 -25.77 -3.36 -8.25
N ARG A 585 -26.82 -4.14 -7.97
CA ARG A 585 -26.67 -5.51 -7.46
C ARG A 585 -26.36 -6.45 -8.62
N SER A 586 -25.45 -7.41 -8.44
CA SER A 586 -25.11 -8.39 -9.49
C SER A 586 -26.33 -9.16 -10.00
N ALA A 587 -27.33 -9.41 -9.16
CA ALA A 587 -28.58 -10.06 -9.56
C ALA A 587 -29.46 -9.23 -10.52
N ASP A 588 -29.25 -7.92 -10.60
CA ASP A 588 -30.04 -7.02 -11.45
C ASP A 588 -29.33 -6.73 -12.79
N ALA A 589 -28.09 -7.19 -12.99
CA ALA A 589 -27.33 -7.03 -14.23
C ALA A 589 -27.30 -8.33 -15.03
N THR A 590 -27.27 -8.22 -16.35
CA THR A 590 -27.19 -9.38 -17.25
C THR A 590 -25.84 -9.45 -17.95
N VAL A 591 -25.43 -10.66 -18.33
CA VAL A 591 -24.23 -10.91 -19.13
C VAL A 591 -24.64 -11.52 -20.45
N GLU A 592 -24.33 -10.84 -21.54
CA GLU A 592 -24.70 -11.25 -22.89
C GLU A 592 -23.52 -11.13 -23.85
N ARG A 593 -23.65 -11.80 -25.00
CA ARG A 593 -22.69 -11.65 -26.09
C ARG A 593 -23.19 -10.57 -27.03
N ASP A 594 -22.38 -9.54 -27.25
CA ASP A 594 -22.63 -8.44 -28.17
C ASP A 594 -21.37 -8.22 -29.03
N GLY A 595 -21.52 -8.18 -30.35
CA GLY A 595 -20.39 -7.98 -31.27
C GLY A 595 -19.26 -9.03 -31.18
N GLY A 596 -19.51 -10.20 -30.58
CA GLY A 596 -18.50 -11.23 -30.35
C GLY A 596 -17.82 -11.16 -28.98
N GLU A 597 -18.11 -10.14 -28.16
CA GLU A 597 -17.55 -9.97 -26.83
C GLU A 597 -18.59 -10.19 -25.73
N LEU A 598 -18.14 -10.55 -24.52
CA LEU A 598 -19.01 -10.57 -23.35
C LEU A 598 -19.16 -9.17 -22.76
N VAL A 599 -20.41 -8.73 -22.64
CA VAL A 599 -20.77 -7.44 -22.05
C VAL A 599 -21.69 -7.63 -20.86
N VAL A 600 -21.51 -6.77 -19.86
CA VAL A 600 -22.43 -6.59 -18.74
C VAL A 600 -23.39 -5.47 -19.10
N ARG A 601 -24.68 -5.78 -19.11
CA ARG A 601 -25.76 -4.80 -19.28
C ARG A 601 -26.38 -4.49 -17.92
N LEU A 602 -26.40 -3.21 -17.57
CA LEU A 602 -26.99 -2.72 -16.33
C LEU A 602 -28.49 -2.38 -16.52
N PRO A 603 -29.26 -2.23 -15.42
CA PRO A 603 -30.69 -1.92 -15.49
C PRO A 603 -31.06 -0.65 -16.26
N ASP A 604 -30.15 0.33 -16.32
CA ASP A 604 -30.35 1.59 -17.04
C ASP A 604 -29.99 1.50 -18.54
N GLY A 605 -29.62 0.30 -19.01
CA GLY A 605 -29.22 0.03 -20.39
C GLY A 605 -27.74 0.26 -20.67
N SER A 606 -26.97 0.79 -19.70
CA SER A 606 -25.52 0.97 -19.83
C SER A 606 -24.82 -0.37 -20.06
N ARG A 607 -23.76 -0.35 -20.88
CA ARG A 607 -23.01 -1.54 -21.31
C ARG A 607 -21.52 -1.40 -20.98
N PHE A 608 -20.91 -2.47 -20.48
CA PHE A 608 -19.49 -2.51 -20.12
C PHE A 608 -18.88 -3.87 -20.49
N PRO A 609 -17.59 -3.94 -20.84
CA PRO A 609 -16.89 -5.22 -21.01
C PRO A 609 -16.98 -6.07 -19.74
N ALA A 610 -17.33 -7.35 -19.88
CA ALA A 610 -17.49 -8.23 -18.72
C ALA A 610 -16.19 -8.41 -17.91
N VAL A 611 -15.04 -8.23 -18.55
CA VAL A 611 -13.72 -8.29 -17.90
C VAL A 611 -13.55 -7.25 -16.77
N ASP A 612 -14.24 -6.11 -16.84
CA ASP A 612 -14.15 -5.06 -15.81
C ASP A 612 -14.72 -5.49 -14.46
N VAL A 613 -15.63 -6.47 -14.45
CA VAL A 613 -16.12 -7.08 -13.20
C VAL A 613 -15.00 -7.81 -12.46
N PHE A 614 -14.05 -8.38 -13.20
CA PHE A 614 -12.88 -9.08 -12.64
C PHE A 614 -11.72 -8.14 -12.32
N SER A 615 -11.86 -6.83 -12.57
CA SER A 615 -10.78 -5.83 -12.46
C SER A 615 -9.98 -5.93 -11.17
N HIS A 616 -10.61 -6.06 -10.00
CA HIS A 616 -9.88 -6.16 -8.73
C HIS A 616 -9.04 -7.44 -8.61
N VAL A 617 -9.57 -8.58 -9.04
CA VAL A 617 -8.86 -9.87 -9.01
C VAL A 617 -7.69 -9.83 -9.98
N LEU A 618 -7.93 -9.37 -11.21
CA LEU A 618 -6.89 -9.23 -12.24
C LEU A 618 -5.79 -8.26 -11.82
N THR A 619 -6.14 -7.12 -11.22
CA THR A 619 -5.17 -6.16 -10.68
C THR A 619 -4.34 -6.77 -9.57
N THR A 620 -4.97 -7.51 -8.64
CA THR A 620 -4.25 -8.20 -7.56
C THR A 620 -3.27 -9.25 -8.08
N LEU A 621 -3.64 -9.98 -9.14
CA LEU A 621 -2.75 -10.93 -9.81
C LEU A 621 -1.61 -10.21 -10.56
N ALA A 622 -1.90 -9.09 -11.21
CA ALA A 622 -0.94 -8.33 -12.01
C ALA A 622 0.13 -7.61 -11.19
N MET A 623 -0.17 -7.22 -9.94
CA MET A 623 0.73 -6.44 -9.07
C MET A 623 2.15 -7.03 -8.97
N ASP A 624 2.29 -8.35 -8.89
CA ASP A 624 3.59 -9.01 -8.69
C ASP A 624 4.24 -9.49 -10.01
N LEU A 625 3.59 -9.31 -11.17
CA LEU A 625 4.05 -9.88 -12.45
C LEU A 625 5.25 -9.18 -13.06
N PHE A 626 5.44 -7.89 -12.75
CA PHE A 626 6.51 -7.11 -13.35
C PHE A 626 7.87 -7.44 -12.72
N GLN A 627 8.53 -8.48 -13.21
CA GLN A 627 9.87 -8.88 -12.80
C GLN A 627 10.77 -9.08 -14.03
N PRO A 628 11.50 -8.04 -14.47
CA PRO A 628 12.30 -8.12 -15.70
C PRO A 628 13.51 -9.05 -15.57
N LEU A 629 14.01 -9.27 -14.35
CA LEU A 629 15.13 -10.17 -14.08
C LEU A 629 14.65 -11.37 -13.25
N PRO A 630 14.95 -12.61 -13.67
CA PRO A 630 14.65 -13.78 -12.84
C PRO A 630 15.49 -13.77 -11.55
N PRO A 631 15.00 -14.39 -10.47
CA PRO A 631 15.79 -14.57 -9.26
C PRO A 631 17.07 -15.37 -9.54
N ALA A 632 18.21 -14.86 -9.08
CA ALA A 632 19.52 -15.52 -9.10
C ALA A 632 20.31 -15.14 -7.83
N ASP A 633 21.40 -15.88 -7.57
CA ASP A 633 22.35 -15.62 -6.46
C ASP A 633 22.91 -14.20 -6.53
N HIS A 634 23.13 -13.69 -7.74
CA HIS A 634 23.49 -12.30 -8.01
C HIS A 634 22.78 -11.82 -9.29
N THR A 635 22.31 -10.58 -9.28
CA THR A 635 21.82 -9.90 -10.47
C THR A 635 22.47 -8.52 -10.59
N PRO A 636 22.99 -8.13 -11.78
CA PRO A 636 23.65 -6.84 -11.97
C PRO A 636 22.72 -5.65 -11.71
N ARG A 637 23.33 -4.49 -11.46
CA ARG A 637 22.66 -3.22 -11.71
C ARG A 637 22.46 -3.05 -13.22
N VAL A 638 21.22 -2.96 -13.68
CA VAL A 638 20.88 -2.72 -15.08
C VAL A 638 20.39 -1.28 -15.24
N THR A 639 21.08 -0.51 -16.08
CA THR A 639 20.73 0.87 -16.42
C THR A 639 20.42 0.98 -17.91
N VAL A 640 19.24 1.49 -18.25
CA VAL A 640 18.87 1.86 -19.61
C VAL A 640 18.94 3.37 -19.74
N ASP A 641 19.85 3.88 -20.56
CA ASP A 641 20.26 5.29 -20.59
C ASP A 641 20.60 5.84 -19.20
N ARG A 642 19.70 6.61 -18.58
CA ARG A 642 19.83 7.18 -17.23
C ARG A 642 18.91 6.52 -16.19
N LEU A 643 18.11 5.53 -16.57
CA LEU A 643 17.15 4.85 -15.71
C LEU A 643 17.70 3.50 -15.25
N VAL A 644 17.98 3.36 -13.96
CA VAL A 644 18.25 2.07 -13.32
C VAL A 644 16.94 1.30 -13.22
N VAL A 645 16.79 0.28 -14.06
CA VAL A 645 15.59 -0.58 -14.12
C VAL A 645 15.69 -1.77 -13.17
N ALA A 646 16.91 -2.13 -12.77
CA ALA A 646 17.18 -3.12 -11.74
C ALA A 646 18.41 -2.72 -10.92
N ARG A 647 18.27 -2.75 -9.59
CA ARG A 647 19.36 -2.52 -8.64
C ARG A 647 20.15 -3.81 -8.43
N GLU A 648 21.46 -3.68 -8.22
CA GLU A 648 22.32 -4.81 -7.90
C GLU A 648 21.79 -5.53 -6.66
N THR A 649 21.63 -6.85 -6.77
CA THR A 649 20.97 -7.67 -5.76
C THR A 649 21.74 -8.98 -5.56
N TRP A 650 21.88 -9.40 -4.31
CA TRP A 650 22.53 -10.63 -3.88
C TRP A 650 21.55 -11.48 -3.09
N ARG A 651 21.55 -12.78 -3.33
CA ARG A 651 20.78 -13.78 -2.59
C ARG A 651 21.77 -14.78 -2.01
N VAL A 652 21.85 -14.83 -0.69
CA VAL A 652 22.87 -15.62 0.01
C VAL A 652 22.20 -16.51 1.05
N PRO A 653 22.53 -17.80 1.14
CA PRO A 653 22.12 -18.64 2.25
C PRO A 653 22.61 -18.05 3.57
N ALA A 654 21.71 -17.85 4.53
CA ALA A 654 22.03 -17.18 5.79
C ALA A 654 23.14 -17.90 6.57
N ALA A 655 23.26 -19.22 6.40
CA ALA A 655 24.31 -20.03 7.01
C ALA A 655 25.73 -19.72 6.50
N ARG A 656 25.89 -19.10 5.32
CA ARG A 656 27.20 -18.69 4.78
C ARG A 656 27.74 -17.39 5.39
N ALA A 657 26.97 -16.75 6.27
CA ALA A 657 27.37 -15.53 6.96
C ALA A 657 27.99 -15.84 8.33
N GLU A 658 29.13 -16.53 8.36
CA GLU A 658 29.77 -17.03 9.59
C GLU A 658 30.08 -15.94 10.61
N PHE A 659 30.35 -14.71 10.16
CA PHE A 659 30.55 -13.56 11.04
C PHE A 659 29.38 -13.37 12.02
N ALA A 660 28.16 -13.77 11.62
CA ALA A 660 26.97 -13.59 12.42
C ALA A 660 27.04 -14.37 13.74
N ASP A 661 27.79 -15.47 13.82
CA ASP A 661 27.92 -16.29 15.03
C ASP A 661 29.04 -15.84 15.97
N ASP A 662 29.88 -14.88 15.55
CA ASP A 662 30.94 -14.34 16.41
C ASP A 662 30.32 -13.64 17.62
N LYS A 663 30.71 -14.07 18.83
CA LYS A 663 30.17 -13.57 20.10
C LYS A 663 30.73 -12.21 20.47
N ASP A 664 31.95 -11.92 20.02
CA ASP A 664 32.62 -10.64 20.23
C ASP A 664 32.17 -9.62 19.19
N GLU A 665 31.69 -8.46 19.64
CA GLU A 665 31.10 -7.44 18.74
C GLU A 665 32.15 -6.76 17.86
N ALA A 666 33.39 -6.59 18.35
CA ALA A 666 34.47 -6.02 17.57
C ALA A 666 34.91 -7.01 16.47
N ARG A 667 35.06 -8.30 16.82
CA ARG A 667 35.42 -9.34 15.83
C ARG A 667 34.31 -9.52 14.80
N ARG A 668 33.06 -9.54 15.25
CA ARG A 668 31.89 -9.56 14.38
C ARG A 668 31.90 -8.41 13.39
N PHE A 669 32.22 -7.19 13.84
CA PHE A 669 32.26 -6.02 12.97
C PHE A 669 33.34 -6.15 11.88
N VAL A 670 34.58 -6.50 12.24
CA VAL A 670 35.67 -6.74 11.27
C VAL A 670 35.29 -7.83 10.27
N ARG A 671 34.83 -8.99 10.75
CA ARG A 671 34.46 -10.13 9.89
C ARG A 671 33.26 -9.83 9.00
N ALA A 672 32.29 -9.05 9.47
CA ALA A 672 31.15 -8.64 8.65
C ALA A 672 31.59 -7.78 7.46
N ARG A 673 32.59 -6.91 7.65
CA ARG A 673 33.16 -6.08 6.59
C ARG A 673 33.93 -6.93 5.58
N HIS A 674 34.75 -7.87 6.04
CA HIS A 674 35.42 -8.83 5.16
C HIS A 674 34.42 -9.66 4.35
N TRP A 675 33.37 -10.14 4.99
CA TRP A 675 32.29 -10.89 4.34
C TRP A 675 31.57 -10.05 3.29
N GLY A 676 31.22 -8.79 3.61
CA GLY A 676 30.61 -7.87 2.67
C GLY A 676 31.51 -7.57 1.47
N ALA A 677 32.80 -7.32 1.72
CA ALA A 677 33.79 -7.08 0.67
C ALA A 677 33.99 -8.31 -0.24
N ALA A 678 34.03 -9.52 0.33
CA ALA A 678 34.14 -10.76 -0.44
C ALA A 678 32.96 -11.00 -1.39
N LEU A 679 31.76 -10.56 -1.00
CA LEU A 679 30.57 -10.59 -1.85
C LEU A 679 30.44 -9.36 -2.78
N GLY A 680 31.30 -8.36 -2.60
CA GLY A 680 31.23 -7.09 -3.32
C GLY A 680 30.04 -6.21 -2.92
N LEU A 681 29.46 -6.41 -1.72
CA LEU A 681 28.36 -5.59 -1.22
C LEU A 681 28.79 -4.13 -1.05
N PRO A 682 27.95 -3.14 -1.45
CA PRO A 682 28.20 -1.74 -1.14
C PRO A 682 28.00 -1.48 0.35
N ARG A 683 28.51 -0.34 0.83
CA ARG A 683 28.36 0.10 2.23
C ARG A 683 26.90 0.11 2.70
N TYR A 684 25.98 0.56 1.85
CA TYR A 684 24.56 0.72 2.15
C TYR A 684 23.73 -0.32 1.40
N VAL A 685 22.98 -1.14 2.13
CA VAL A 685 22.09 -2.15 1.56
C VAL A 685 20.74 -2.14 2.24
N PHE A 686 19.70 -2.55 1.52
CA PHE A 686 18.46 -3.02 2.09
C PHE A 686 18.43 -4.54 2.13
N VAL A 687 17.94 -5.10 3.23
CA VAL A 687 17.92 -6.53 3.52
C VAL A 687 16.47 -7.00 3.62
N VAL A 688 16.12 -8.03 2.85
CA VAL A 688 14.83 -8.74 2.89
C VAL A 688 15.06 -10.15 3.43
N SER A 689 14.35 -10.52 4.49
CA SER A 689 14.42 -11.84 5.11
C SER A 689 13.01 -12.40 5.28
N PRO A 690 12.75 -13.69 4.95
CA PRO A 690 11.45 -14.34 5.19
C PRO A 690 10.99 -14.30 6.66
N THR A 691 11.91 -14.17 7.61
CA THR A 691 11.57 -14.08 9.03
C THR A 691 11.35 -12.65 9.50
N GLU A 692 11.59 -11.63 8.67
CA GLU A 692 11.35 -10.22 8.96
C GLU A 692 10.09 -9.74 8.24
N SER A 693 9.22 -9.01 8.95
CA SER A 693 7.97 -8.52 8.36
C SER A 693 8.16 -7.44 7.28
N ARG A 694 9.32 -6.77 7.27
CA ARG A 694 9.63 -5.66 6.35
C ARG A 694 11.13 -5.62 6.06
N PRO A 695 11.53 -5.12 4.87
CA PRO A 695 12.93 -4.88 4.56
C PRO A 695 13.54 -3.82 5.50
N PHE A 696 14.80 -3.99 5.89
CA PHE A 696 15.52 -3.03 6.74
C PHE A 696 16.85 -2.59 6.09
N TYR A 697 17.37 -1.45 6.49
CA TYR A 697 18.64 -0.87 6.03
C TYR A 697 19.83 -1.39 6.86
N VAL A 698 20.98 -1.50 6.22
CA VAL A 698 22.25 -1.79 6.88
C VAL A 698 23.32 -0.88 6.33
N ASP A 699 24.05 -0.23 7.24
CA ASP A 699 25.34 0.42 6.99
C ASP A 699 26.45 -0.49 7.52
N PHE A 700 27.33 -0.98 6.65
CA PHE A 700 28.48 -1.81 7.06
C PHE A 700 29.55 -1.03 7.84
N ASP A 701 29.47 0.30 7.90
CA ASP A 701 30.32 1.14 8.75
C ASP A 701 29.70 1.33 10.16
N SER A 702 28.49 0.80 10.42
CA SER A 702 27.79 0.92 11.70
C SER A 702 27.74 -0.41 12.48
N PRO A 703 28.44 -0.52 13.63
CA PRO A 703 28.42 -1.74 14.45
C PRO A 703 27.02 -2.18 14.92
N VAL A 704 26.13 -1.22 15.21
CA VAL A 704 24.76 -1.54 15.66
C VAL A 704 23.92 -2.12 14.52
N TYR A 705 24.03 -1.59 13.30
CA TYR A 705 23.32 -2.15 12.14
C TYR A 705 23.88 -3.52 11.72
N VAL A 706 25.20 -3.72 11.81
CA VAL A 706 25.82 -5.05 11.62
C VAL A 706 25.32 -6.07 12.66
N THR A 707 25.11 -5.63 13.90
CA THR A 707 24.55 -6.49 14.95
C THR A 707 23.09 -6.87 14.69
N ILE A 708 22.28 -5.92 14.21
CA ILE A 708 20.90 -6.18 13.76
C ILE A 708 20.89 -7.19 12.61
N LEU A 709 21.75 -7.00 11.62
CA LEU A 709 21.92 -7.94 10.50
C LEU A 709 22.28 -9.34 11.00
N ALA A 710 23.29 -9.46 11.86
CA ALA A 710 23.72 -10.74 12.41
C ALA A 710 22.58 -11.48 13.14
N LYS A 711 21.74 -10.75 13.91
CA LYS A 711 20.57 -11.33 14.57
C LYS A 711 19.52 -11.84 13.57
N ALA A 712 19.25 -11.07 12.52
CA ALA A 712 18.31 -11.46 11.47
C ALA A 712 18.81 -12.71 10.71
N LEU A 713 20.10 -12.77 10.38
CA LEU A 713 20.73 -13.90 9.72
C LEU A 713 20.69 -15.17 10.58
N ARG A 714 21.09 -15.09 11.85
CA ARG A 714 20.99 -16.24 12.78
C ARG A 714 19.55 -16.72 12.95
N ARG A 715 18.57 -15.81 12.99
CA ARG A 715 17.16 -16.21 13.06
C ARG A 715 16.72 -16.95 11.80
N LEU A 716 17.12 -16.48 10.63
CA LEU A 716 16.81 -17.11 9.36
C LEU A 716 17.52 -18.48 9.20
N ALA A 717 18.80 -18.59 9.54
CA ALA A 717 19.57 -19.83 9.46
C ALA A 717 18.95 -20.97 10.30
N ARG A 718 18.28 -20.65 11.42
CA ARG A 718 17.53 -21.64 12.23
C ARG A 718 16.32 -22.24 11.51
N THR A 719 15.83 -21.62 10.44
CA THR A 719 14.73 -22.17 9.64
C THR A 719 15.19 -23.22 8.63
N GLY A 720 16.49 -23.25 8.31
CA GLY A 720 17.12 -24.23 7.42
C GLY A 720 18.45 -23.72 6.86
N PRO A 721 19.39 -24.60 6.48
CA PRO A 721 20.71 -24.22 5.96
C PRO A 721 20.62 -23.45 4.62
N GLU A 722 19.62 -23.77 3.80
CA GLU A 722 19.37 -23.13 2.49
C GLU A 722 18.48 -21.88 2.60
N ALA A 723 18.09 -21.47 3.81
CA ALA A 723 17.24 -20.30 4.01
C ALA A 723 17.97 -19.03 3.55
N THR A 724 17.44 -18.40 2.49
CA THR A 724 18.14 -17.34 1.76
C THR A 724 17.68 -15.95 2.19
N VAL A 725 18.64 -15.04 2.37
CA VAL A 725 18.43 -13.61 2.59
C VAL A 725 18.73 -12.85 1.30
N THR A 726 17.97 -11.80 1.02
CA THR A 726 18.21 -10.93 -0.15
C THR A 726 18.78 -9.59 0.30
N PHE A 727 19.88 -9.17 -0.32
CA PHE A 727 20.48 -7.84 -0.19
C PHE A 727 20.29 -7.09 -1.49
N THR A 728 19.82 -5.85 -1.43
CA THR A 728 19.75 -4.95 -2.58
C THR A 728 20.53 -3.69 -2.23
N GLU A 729 21.34 -3.18 -3.16
CA GLU A 729 22.04 -1.92 -2.94
C GLU A 729 21.07 -0.78 -2.60
N MET A 730 21.47 0.11 -1.69
CA MET A 730 20.73 1.36 -1.47
C MET A 730 21.14 2.35 -2.57
N LEU A 731 20.17 2.66 -3.43
CA LEU A 731 20.29 3.65 -4.49
C LEU A 731 18.96 4.38 -4.61
N PRO A 732 18.90 5.71 -4.42
CA PRO A 732 20.00 6.61 -4.06
C PRO A 732 20.62 6.34 -2.67
N SER A 733 21.90 6.66 -2.46
CA SER A 733 22.52 6.67 -1.13
C SER A 733 22.06 7.88 -0.30
N PRO A 734 22.30 7.94 1.03
CA PRO A 734 21.94 9.11 1.84
C PRO A 734 22.52 10.44 1.33
N GLU A 735 23.71 10.38 0.72
CA GLU A 735 24.40 11.53 0.12
C GLU A 735 23.79 11.96 -1.23
N GLN A 736 23.11 11.05 -1.93
CA GLN A 736 22.50 11.27 -3.23
C GLN A 736 21.04 11.72 -3.10
N THR A 737 20.80 12.74 -2.28
CA THR A 737 19.47 13.28 -1.99
C THR A 737 19.34 14.73 -2.44
N TRP A 738 18.15 15.10 -2.94
CA TRP A 738 17.87 16.43 -3.50
C TRP A 738 16.70 17.15 -2.83
N LEU A 739 15.80 16.43 -2.16
CA LEU A 739 14.63 16.99 -1.50
C LEU A 739 15.04 17.62 -0.16
N THR A 740 14.77 18.91 0.01
CA THR A 740 15.12 19.69 1.21
C THR A 740 13.89 20.18 1.97
N ASP A 741 14.03 20.35 3.28
CA ASP A 741 13.11 21.14 4.11
C ASP A 741 13.55 22.61 4.21
N ASP A 742 12.83 23.41 5.01
CA ASP A 742 13.11 24.83 5.26
C ASP A 742 14.37 25.07 6.12
N ALA A 743 14.92 24.01 6.71
CA ALA A 743 16.21 24.02 7.41
C ALA A 743 17.38 23.53 6.52
N GLY A 744 17.13 23.24 5.24
CA GLY A 744 18.14 22.75 4.29
C GLY A 744 18.55 21.29 4.50
N ARG A 745 17.87 20.55 5.39
CA ARG A 745 18.15 19.12 5.63
C ARG A 745 17.62 18.30 4.47
N ARG A 746 18.34 17.23 4.11
CA ARG A 746 18.03 16.42 2.94
C ARG A 746 17.32 15.12 3.29
N TYR A 747 16.41 14.70 2.41
CA TYR A 747 15.56 13.53 2.59
C TYR A 747 15.67 12.59 1.40
N THR A 748 15.57 11.28 1.65
CA THR A 748 15.26 10.34 0.57
C THR A 748 13.88 10.67 0.02
N SER A 749 13.68 10.44 -1.28
CA SER A 749 12.40 10.70 -1.92
C SER A 749 12.12 9.71 -3.04
N GLU A 750 10.84 9.42 -3.23
CA GLU A 750 10.30 8.58 -4.29
C GLU A 750 9.11 9.32 -4.93
N LEU A 751 9.15 9.43 -6.25
CA LEU A 751 8.20 10.12 -7.10
C LEU A 751 7.24 9.07 -7.66
N ARG A 752 5.98 9.13 -7.24
CA ARG A 752 4.93 8.25 -7.73
C ARG A 752 4.15 8.95 -8.82
N PHE A 753 4.41 8.54 -10.06
CA PHE A 753 3.69 9.03 -11.23
C PHE A 753 2.45 8.17 -11.52
N VAL A 754 1.55 8.71 -12.34
CA VAL A 754 0.47 7.96 -12.97
C VAL A 754 0.63 8.14 -14.48
N ALA A 755 0.79 7.04 -15.18
CA ALA A 755 0.78 6.97 -16.64
C ALA A 755 -0.56 6.37 -17.08
N PHE A 756 -1.17 6.98 -18.09
CA PHE A 756 -2.38 6.49 -18.74
C PHE A 756 -2.10 6.17 -20.20
N ASP A 757 -2.48 4.97 -20.62
CA ASP A 757 -2.42 4.55 -22.02
C ASP A 757 -3.46 5.31 -22.83
N THR A 758 -3.01 6.15 -23.77
CA THR A 758 -3.87 6.96 -24.64
C THR A 758 -4.27 6.25 -25.93
N GLU A 759 -3.74 5.06 -26.21
CA GLU A 759 -4.22 4.29 -27.37
C GLU A 759 -5.71 3.97 -27.21
N PRO A 760 -6.48 3.99 -28.31
CA PRO A 760 -7.86 3.50 -28.29
C PRO A 760 -7.89 2.08 -27.74
N ALA A 761 -8.91 1.75 -26.94
CA ALA A 761 -9.19 0.34 -26.67
C ALA A 761 -9.42 -0.36 -28.02
N PRO A 762 -8.80 -1.53 -28.26
CA PRO A 762 -8.87 -2.24 -29.53
C PRO A 762 -10.30 -2.59 -29.94
#